data_AF-A0A4Q3U8X0-F1
#
_entry.id   AF-A0A4Q3U8X0-F1
#
_cell.length_a   1.000
_cell.length_b   1.000
_cell.length_c   1.000
_cell.angle_alpha   90.00
_cell.angle_beta   90.00
_cell.angle_gamma   90.00
#
_symmetry.space_group_name_H-M   'P 1'
#
loop_
_entity.id
_entity.type
_entity.pdbx_description
1 polymer ?
#
loop_
_entity_poly.entity_id
_entity_poly.type
_entity_poly.pdbx_seq_one_letter_code
_entity_poly.pdbx_strand_id
1 'polypeptide(L)'
;MLRMDHVHVIRHKVLVEGRSARAVAQETGVSRNTVKRHLAMAAPVRAEHGSLGQGRGTSAGGARGLSAVHAGQTAAYRDAPARDAGGRGPLRRRPVVKEAVAEWKRRRREVFVPWLFVVVLAHGLIVQAARRKWAGTNLFLGGVPFLTFVYGTYLTRSGLLDKVSNHSFATMDDHARGILKLFLIGAVALFGLVYVLRGRQAAVVASAHAQPDEAGASRENLYRYGMLMIGLMSAVIGLGMSWPVITALRGGQGSAIKEPVYHLVVTWFFLPLMALMAITPFVSWRRMEGVALRERLFGVMCVSIGLTGMIHLLLLSTPFGVRPEAGAVVAAPFGRAVPLALWMLILLFSVVFVIVSNVWRVTELVKRSPMGTGGFVAHLGLAVLIGGLILSRGYERKAILMIRDGHPESALGYTVAYRGMSTGDFYDRERKVEFDVTGPRGEKFVARPGHYRYQSGEEIKDQVWPSIERFSTHDVYLAMAPPTVFVTPEPVALKPGETKDVGGSLLEYIESTREGEFGQMGTKFGAKLRLTETDEHNERRQYLANPTVELSKEGLIPSLPQIGPNFKVALVGPVNPADKSVQVALMFSPPVYQMELYEKPFTGLVWLGTGILTLGGLMSAFARRRVVAARRSATTSQRTDAPIPAPQG
;
A
#
# COMPACT_ATOMS: atom_id res chain seq x y z
N MET A 1 20.80 -19.76 -3.92
CA MET A 1 21.18 -18.61 -4.76
C MET A 1 22.61 -18.24 -4.39
N LEU A 2 23.51 -18.11 -5.36
CA LEU A 2 24.87 -17.64 -5.10
C LEU A 2 24.82 -16.16 -4.69
N ARG A 3 25.72 -15.77 -3.77
CA ARG A 3 25.92 -14.35 -3.44
C ARG A 3 26.47 -13.62 -4.68
N MET A 4 26.23 -12.31 -4.75
CA MET A 4 26.47 -11.50 -5.96
C MET A 4 27.96 -11.43 -6.34
N ASP A 5 28.83 -11.48 -5.35
CA ASP A 5 30.28 -11.65 -5.43
C ASP A 5 30.68 -12.95 -6.14
N HIS A 6 30.07 -14.09 -5.80
CA HIS A 6 30.37 -15.37 -6.44
C HIS A 6 29.96 -15.39 -7.92
N VAL A 7 28.87 -14.70 -8.28
CA VAL A 7 28.44 -14.58 -9.69
C VAL A 7 29.45 -13.75 -10.50
N HIS A 8 29.99 -12.68 -9.91
CA HIS A 8 31.05 -11.89 -10.54
C HIS A 8 32.34 -12.69 -10.74
N VAL A 9 32.77 -13.47 -9.75
CA VAL A 9 33.97 -14.32 -9.85
C VAL A 9 33.82 -15.38 -10.94
N ILE A 10 32.66 -16.05 -11.00
CA ILE A 10 32.37 -17.06 -12.04
C ILE A 10 32.40 -16.43 -13.44
N ARG A 11 31.81 -15.25 -13.61
CA ARG A 11 31.79 -14.53 -14.90
C ARG A 11 33.16 -14.05 -15.30
N HIS A 12 33.94 -13.47 -14.38
CA HIS A 12 35.29 -12.99 -14.66
C HIS A 12 36.19 -14.13 -15.14
N LYS A 13 36.20 -15.26 -14.41
CA LYS A 13 37.03 -16.41 -14.77
C LYS A 13 36.67 -17.03 -16.13
N VAL A 14 35.39 -17.02 -16.52
CA VAL A 14 34.99 -17.61 -17.81
C VAL A 14 35.05 -16.60 -18.97
N LEU A 15 34.56 -15.38 -18.78
CA LEU A 15 34.41 -14.38 -19.86
C LEU A 15 35.64 -13.50 -20.05
N VAL A 16 36.43 -13.27 -18.99
CA VAL A 16 37.63 -12.40 -19.03
C VAL A 16 38.90 -13.23 -19.06
N GLU A 17 39.03 -14.22 -18.18
CA GLU A 17 40.22 -15.11 -18.14
C GLU A 17 40.11 -16.30 -19.13
N GLY A 18 39.00 -16.43 -19.86
CA GLY A 18 38.81 -17.47 -20.89
C GLY A 18 38.76 -18.91 -20.38
N ARG A 19 38.60 -19.13 -19.07
CA ARG A 19 38.67 -20.47 -18.48
C ARG A 19 37.40 -21.27 -18.72
N SER A 20 37.54 -22.59 -18.90
CA SER A 20 36.39 -23.45 -19.17
C SER A 20 35.41 -23.49 -17.99
N ALA A 21 34.11 -23.54 -18.28
CA ALA A 21 33.06 -23.62 -17.25
C ALA A 21 33.18 -24.84 -16.32
N ARG A 22 33.90 -25.90 -16.75
CA ARG A 22 34.20 -27.08 -15.92
C ARG A 22 35.28 -26.77 -14.87
N ALA A 23 36.35 -26.09 -15.27
CA ALA A 23 37.42 -25.69 -14.36
C ALA A 23 36.92 -24.70 -13.30
N VAL A 24 36.12 -23.71 -13.72
CA VAL A 24 35.56 -22.70 -12.80
C VAL A 24 34.55 -23.31 -11.82
N ALA A 25 33.74 -24.29 -12.27
CA ALA A 25 32.83 -25.03 -11.40
C ALA A 25 33.56 -25.80 -10.29
N GLN A 26 34.67 -26.46 -10.63
CA GLN A 26 35.48 -27.23 -9.69
C GLN A 26 36.19 -26.32 -8.66
N GLU A 27 36.67 -25.16 -9.10
CA GLU A 27 37.35 -24.20 -8.24
C GLU A 27 36.41 -23.43 -7.31
N THR A 28 35.20 -23.10 -7.77
CA THR A 28 34.23 -22.33 -6.99
C THR A 28 33.26 -23.21 -6.18
N GLY A 29 33.37 -24.54 -6.30
CA GLY A 29 32.52 -25.50 -5.59
C GLY A 29 31.06 -25.50 -6.04
N VAL A 30 30.75 -24.99 -7.25
CA VAL A 30 29.39 -24.88 -7.78
C VAL A 30 29.17 -25.79 -8.98
N SER A 31 27.93 -26.17 -9.27
CA SER A 31 27.66 -27.06 -10.41
C SER A 31 27.95 -26.39 -11.77
N ARG A 32 28.37 -27.18 -12.76
CA ARG A 32 28.60 -26.70 -14.14
C ARG A 32 27.37 -26.04 -14.76
N ASN A 33 26.16 -26.51 -14.42
CA ASN A 33 24.90 -25.91 -14.88
C ASN A 33 24.65 -24.56 -14.22
N THR A 34 25.06 -24.38 -12.96
CA THR A 34 25.01 -23.09 -12.26
C THR A 34 25.94 -22.08 -12.92
N VAL A 35 27.16 -22.47 -13.29
CA VAL A 35 28.10 -21.62 -14.06
C VAL A 35 27.47 -21.18 -15.39
N LYS A 36 26.97 -22.12 -16.20
CA LYS A 36 26.33 -21.80 -17.49
C LYS A 36 25.13 -20.86 -17.36
N ARG A 37 24.26 -21.10 -16.37
CA ARG A 37 23.08 -20.26 -16.11
C ARG A 37 23.46 -18.81 -15.78
N HIS A 38 24.57 -18.62 -15.07
CA HIS A 38 25.06 -17.29 -14.74
C HIS A 38 25.86 -16.63 -15.85
N LEU A 39 26.27 -17.33 -16.91
CA LEU A 39 26.85 -16.72 -18.11
C LEU A 39 25.79 -16.13 -19.06
N ALA A 40 24.56 -16.66 -19.05
CA ALA A 40 23.51 -16.29 -20.01
C ALA A 40 22.70 -15.02 -19.65
N MET A 41 22.88 -14.43 -18.47
CA MET A 41 22.18 -13.17 -18.13
C MET A 41 23.03 -11.96 -18.52
N ALA A 42 22.46 -11.03 -19.31
CA ALA A 42 23.13 -9.88 -19.91
C ALA A 42 24.03 -9.08 -18.95
N ALA A 43 25.15 -8.59 -19.49
CA ALA A 43 26.26 -7.96 -18.78
C ALA A 43 25.93 -6.54 -18.28
N PRO A 44 26.39 -6.15 -17.07
CA PRO A 44 26.73 -4.77 -16.76
C PRO A 44 28.20 -4.51 -17.15
N VAL A 45 28.42 -3.45 -17.93
CA VAL A 45 29.75 -2.94 -18.30
C VAL A 45 30.45 -2.36 -17.06
N ARG A 46 31.69 -2.77 -16.81
CA ARG A 46 32.55 -2.25 -15.73
C ARG A 46 33.59 -1.31 -16.36
N ALA A 47 33.63 -0.06 -15.92
CA ALA A 47 34.74 0.85 -16.22
C ALA A 47 35.95 0.51 -15.36
N GLU A 48 37.15 0.54 -15.95
CA GLU A 48 38.43 0.22 -15.31
C GLU A 48 38.86 1.26 -14.26
N HIS A 49 39.50 0.80 -13.19
CA HIS A 49 40.18 1.62 -12.18
C HIS A 49 41.68 1.66 -12.48
N GLY A 50 42.20 2.84 -12.82
CA GLY A 50 43.63 3.16 -12.73
C GLY A 50 44.01 3.55 -11.29
N SER A 51 45.18 3.09 -10.86
CA SER A 51 45.80 3.35 -9.56
C SER A 51 46.69 4.60 -9.57
N LEU A 52 46.97 5.08 -8.34
CA LEU A 52 48.10 5.90 -7.86
C LEU A 52 47.79 7.33 -7.39
N GLY A 53 48.30 7.64 -6.18
CA GLY A 53 48.66 9.01 -5.77
C GLY A 53 48.20 9.42 -4.36
N GLN A 54 49.02 9.14 -3.34
CA GLN A 54 48.97 9.85 -2.05
C GLN A 54 49.26 11.35 -2.27
N GLY A 55 48.44 12.22 -1.66
CA GLY A 55 48.72 13.65 -1.58
C GLY A 55 47.99 14.30 -0.41
N ARG A 56 48.74 14.63 0.65
CA ARG A 56 48.32 15.48 1.77
C ARG A 56 47.99 16.89 1.25
N GLY A 57 46.92 17.50 1.77
CA GLY A 57 46.60 18.90 1.52
C GLY A 57 45.50 19.39 2.45
N THR A 58 45.91 20.19 3.43
CA THR A 58 45.10 20.90 4.42
C THR A 58 44.30 22.05 3.81
N SER A 59 43.07 22.28 4.27
CA SER A 59 42.67 23.57 4.86
C SER A 59 41.19 23.56 5.23
N ALA A 60 40.94 23.90 6.49
CA ALA A 60 39.65 24.28 7.02
C ALA A 60 39.39 25.76 6.70
N GLY A 61 38.11 26.13 6.57
CA GLY A 61 37.67 27.53 6.65
C GLY A 61 36.66 27.90 5.59
N GLY A 62 35.45 28.28 6.00
CA GLY A 62 34.48 28.93 5.12
C GLY A 62 33.07 28.34 5.07
N ALA A 63 32.56 27.77 6.17
CA ALA A 63 31.15 27.37 6.26
C ALA A 63 30.38 28.42 7.08
N ARG A 64 29.79 29.42 6.43
CA ARG A 64 28.70 30.29 6.93
C ARG A 64 28.23 31.23 5.80
N GLY A 65 27.40 30.70 4.91
CA GLY A 65 26.76 31.47 3.82
C GLY A 65 25.65 30.70 3.08
N LEU A 66 25.22 29.56 3.62
CA LEU A 66 24.40 28.56 2.93
C LEU A 66 22.92 28.51 3.35
N SER A 67 22.39 29.48 4.12
CA SER A 67 21.02 29.38 4.64
C SER A 67 19.94 30.14 3.85
N ALA A 68 20.28 31.06 2.95
CA ALA A 68 19.25 31.93 2.33
C ALA A 68 18.65 31.38 1.01
N VAL A 69 19.41 30.60 0.24
CA VAL A 69 18.92 30.01 -1.04
C VAL A 69 18.46 28.56 -0.86
N HIS A 70 18.88 27.88 0.21
CA HIS A 70 18.54 26.49 0.51
C HIS A 70 17.35 26.32 1.47
N ALA A 71 16.96 27.35 2.24
CA ALA A 71 15.83 27.25 3.17
C ALA A 71 14.44 27.27 2.48
N GLY A 72 14.40 27.51 1.16
CA GLY A 72 13.15 27.60 0.41
C GLY A 72 12.65 26.29 -0.20
N GLN A 73 13.50 25.27 -0.38
CA GLN A 73 13.11 23.97 -0.95
C GLN A 73 14.32 23.02 -0.92
N THR A 74 14.15 21.88 -0.24
CA THR A 74 14.99 20.67 -0.23
C THR A 74 16.30 20.71 0.58
N ALA A 75 16.31 19.91 1.65
CA ALA A 75 17.50 19.44 2.34
C ALA A 75 17.66 17.92 2.11
N ALA A 76 18.93 17.47 2.20
CA ALA A 76 19.45 16.11 2.25
C ALA A 76 19.73 15.36 0.92
N TYR A 77 20.94 15.56 0.38
CA TYR A 77 21.87 14.43 0.18
C TYR A 77 23.33 14.94 0.05
N ARG A 78 24.25 14.38 0.84
CA ARG A 78 25.71 14.51 0.67
C ARG A 78 26.31 13.13 0.38
N ASP A 79 27.30 13.16 -0.51
CA ASP A 79 28.37 12.19 -0.81
C ASP A 79 28.08 10.94 -1.68
N ALA A 80 28.35 11.06 -3.00
CA ALA A 80 29.07 10.07 -3.84
C ALA A 80 29.29 10.61 -5.28
N PRO A 81 30.39 10.25 -5.99
CA PRO A 81 30.88 10.98 -7.16
C PRO A 81 30.23 10.55 -8.49
N ALA A 82 30.00 11.54 -9.37
CA ALA A 82 29.52 11.35 -10.73
C ALA A 82 30.63 10.89 -11.69
N ARG A 83 30.34 9.90 -12.55
CA ARG A 83 31.04 9.65 -13.81
C ARG A 83 29.99 9.45 -14.91
N ASP A 84 30.17 10.19 -15.99
CA ASP A 84 29.27 10.35 -17.13
C ASP A 84 29.66 9.41 -18.30
N ALA A 85 28.67 8.99 -19.11
CA ALA A 85 28.78 8.72 -20.57
C ALA A 85 27.61 7.86 -21.12
N GLY A 86 26.76 8.49 -21.94
CA GLY A 86 26.47 8.05 -23.32
C GLY A 86 25.43 6.93 -23.58
N GLY A 87 24.26 7.31 -24.10
CA GLY A 87 23.37 6.39 -24.83
C GLY A 87 21.99 6.97 -25.16
N ARG A 88 21.77 7.36 -26.42
CA ARG A 88 20.47 7.81 -26.96
C ARG A 88 19.44 6.67 -26.96
N GLY A 89 18.28 6.90 -26.34
CA GLY A 89 17.10 6.04 -26.37
C GLY A 89 15.93 6.71 -25.64
N PRO A 90 14.65 6.42 -25.98
CA PRO A 90 13.51 7.19 -25.50
C PRO A 90 13.39 7.11 -23.97
N LEU A 91 13.24 8.28 -23.35
CA LEU A 91 13.21 8.55 -21.91
C LEU A 91 12.24 7.63 -21.14
N ARG A 92 12.74 6.48 -20.67
CA ARG A 92 12.06 5.68 -19.64
C ARG A 92 12.26 6.33 -18.26
N ARG A 93 11.48 7.35 -17.95
CA ARG A 93 11.41 7.95 -16.61
C ARG A 93 10.59 7.07 -15.65
N ARG A 94 11.21 6.31 -14.72
CA ARG A 94 10.64 5.85 -13.41
C ARG A 94 11.79 5.48 -12.44
N PRO A 95 11.82 5.98 -11.18
CA PRO A 95 11.08 5.30 -10.10
C PRO A 95 10.38 6.18 -9.04
N VAL A 96 10.57 7.50 -9.01
CA VAL A 96 10.08 8.40 -7.93
C VAL A 96 8.58 8.25 -7.66
N VAL A 97 7.81 7.98 -8.71
CA VAL A 97 6.35 7.93 -8.65
C VAL A 97 5.85 6.62 -8.10
N LYS A 98 6.51 5.51 -8.43
CA LYS A 98 6.20 4.23 -7.79
C LYS A 98 6.48 4.29 -6.30
N GLU A 99 7.50 5.04 -5.89
CA GLU A 99 7.86 5.21 -4.48
C GLU A 99 6.90 6.13 -3.75
N ALA A 100 6.55 7.30 -4.29
CA ALA A 100 5.56 8.22 -3.71
C ALA A 100 4.16 7.57 -3.61
N VAL A 101 3.79 6.76 -4.60
CA VAL A 101 2.49 6.07 -4.61
C VAL A 101 2.51 4.81 -3.76
N ALA A 102 3.64 4.10 -3.71
CA ALA A 102 3.83 3.05 -2.73
C ALA A 102 3.77 3.63 -1.32
N GLU A 103 4.33 4.83 -1.10
CA GLU A 103 4.25 5.55 0.16
C GLU A 103 2.81 5.93 0.50
N TRP A 104 2.04 6.46 -0.45
CA TRP A 104 0.61 6.70 -0.25
C TRP A 104 -0.17 5.40 0.05
N LYS A 105 0.12 4.29 -0.65
CA LYS A 105 -0.50 2.96 -0.40
C LYS A 105 -0.07 2.35 0.95
N ARG A 106 1.14 2.67 1.44
CA ARG A 106 1.65 2.26 2.77
C ARG A 106 0.85 2.93 3.91
N ARG A 107 0.25 4.10 3.69
CA ARG A 107 -0.47 4.93 4.70
C ARG A 107 -1.80 4.37 5.25
N ARG A 108 -2.21 3.11 5.03
CA ARG A 108 -3.62 2.69 5.31
C ARG A 108 -3.90 1.42 6.13
N ARG A 109 -2.94 0.76 6.78
CA ARG A 109 -3.28 -0.51 7.47
C ARG A 109 -2.53 -0.75 8.76
N GLU A 110 -3.24 -0.72 9.89
CA GLU A 110 -2.71 -1.24 11.17
C GLU A 110 -3.76 -1.78 12.17
N VAL A 111 -5.08 -1.71 11.90
CA VAL A 111 -6.11 -2.14 12.89
C VAL A 111 -6.81 -3.47 12.53
N PHE A 112 -6.30 -4.28 11.60
CA PHE A 112 -7.06 -5.44 11.07
C PHE A 112 -7.11 -6.68 11.99
N VAL A 113 -6.02 -7.00 12.69
CA VAL A 113 -5.89 -8.26 13.46
C VAL A 113 -6.87 -8.38 14.63
N PRO A 114 -7.10 -7.34 15.47
CA PRO A 114 -8.07 -7.44 16.56
C PRO A 114 -9.48 -7.82 16.08
N TRP A 115 -9.94 -7.26 14.96
CA TRP A 115 -11.24 -7.55 14.38
C TRP A 115 -11.39 -9.01 13.95
N LEU A 116 -10.34 -9.61 13.38
CA LEU A 116 -10.38 -11.03 13.02
C LEU A 116 -10.54 -11.92 14.26
N PHE A 117 -9.87 -11.60 15.36
CA PHE A 117 -10.05 -12.34 16.62
C PHE A 117 -11.44 -12.13 17.22
N VAL A 118 -12.07 -10.95 17.04
CA VAL A 118 -13.49 -10.74 17.38
C VAL A 118 -14.39 -11.67 16.56
N VAL A 119 -14.12 -11.84 15.26
CA VAL A 119 -14.86 -12.77 14.41
C VAL A 119 -14.70 -14.22 14.91
N VAL A 120 -13.48 -14.64 15.26
CA VAL A 120 -13.21 -15.97 15.84
C VAL A 120 -14.00 -16.16 17.13
N LEU A 121 -13.94 -15.19 18.06
CA LEU A 121 -14.69 -15.22 19.32
C LEU A 121 -16.20 -15.30 19.08
N ALA A 122 -16.74 -14.48 18.17
CA ALA A 122 -18.17 -14.48 17.87
C ALA A 122 -18.64 -15.86 17.37
N HIS A 123 -17.87 -16.52 16.51
CA HIS A 123 -18.17 -17.88 16.04
C HIS A 123 -18.02 -18.92 17.17
N GLY A 124 -17.03 -18.76 18.03
CA GLY A 124 -16.85 -19.62 19.21
C GLY A 124 -18.03 -19.54 20.17
N LEU A 125 -18.54 -18.33 20.44
CA LEU A 125 -19.72 -18.11 21.28
C LEU A 125 -20.98 -18.76 20.67
N ILE A 126 -21.10 -18.78 19.34
CA ILE A 126 -22.18 -19.50 18.65
C ILE A 126 -22.10 -21.00 18.91
N VAL A 127 -20.90 -21.60 18.81
CA VAL A 127 -20.70 -23.03 19.10
C VAL A 127 -20.99 -23.33 20.57
N GLN A 128 -20.52 -22.49 21.49
CA GLN A 128 -20.79 -22.66 22.92
C GLN A 128 -22.28 -22.60 23.23
N ALA A 129 -23.02 -21.65 22.64
CA ALA A 129 -24.47 -21.56 22.82
C ALA A 129 -25.23 -22.77 22.25
N ALA A 130 -24.71 -23.39 21.18
CA ALA A 130 -25.34 -24.52 20.52
C ALA A 130 -25.01 -25.88 21.16
N ARG A 131 -23.76 -26.09 21.62
CA ARG A 131 -23.23 -27.39 22.05
C ARG A 131 -22.80 -27.46 23.51
N ARG A 132 -22.84 -26.34 24.25
CA ARG A 132 -22.35 -26.21 25.64
C ARG A 132 -20.89 -26.67 25.82
N LYS A 133 -20.06 -26.47 24.79
CA LYS A 133 -18.61 -26.75 24.79
C LYS A 133 -17.82 -25.45 24.58
N TRP A 134 -16.49 -25.53 24.61
CA TRP A 134 -15.58 -24.43 24.22
C TRP A 134 -15.55 -23.21 25.14
N ALA A 135 -16.11 -23.29 26.35
CA ALA A 135 -16.10 -22.18 27.30
C ALA A 135 -14.67 -21.71 27.64
N GLY A 136 -13.72 -22.65 27.80
CA GLY A 136 -12.30 -22.33 28.01
C GLY A 136 -11.69 -21.59 26.81
N THR A 137 -11.89 -22.11 25.60
CA THR A 137 -11.41 -21.49 24.36
C THR A 137 -12.01 -20.10 24.15
N ASN A 138 -13.30 -19.92 24.41
CA ASN A 138 -13.96 -18.62 24.28
C ASN A 138 -13.53 -17.62 25.34
N LEU A 139 -13.25 -18.09 26.56
CA LEU A 139 -12.67 -17.23 27.60
C LEU A 139 -11.27 -16.74 27.19
N PHE A 140 -10.44 -17.62 26.63
CA PHE A 140 -9.16 -17.22 26.06
C PHE A 140 -9.34 -16.19 24.94
N LEU A 141 -10.21 -16.50 23.97
CA LEU A 141 -10.53 -15.62 22.85
C LEU A 141 -11.20 -14.30 23.30
N GLY A 142 -11.75 -14.22 24.51
CA GLY A 142 -12.31 -12.99 25.08
C GLY A 142 -11.25 -11.91 25.32
N GLY A 143 -10.04 -12.30 25.72
CA GLY A 143 -8.94 -11.36 25.96
C GLY A 143 -8.09 -11.06 24.73
N VAL A 144 -7.97 -11.98 23.78
CA VAL A 144 -7.07 -11.86 22.62
C VAL A 144 -7.34 -10.60 21.77
N PRO A 145 -8.58 -10.23 21.42
CA PRO A 145 -8.86 -9.00 20.68
C PRO A 145 -8.34 -7.74 21.40
N PHE A 146 -8.53 -7.67 22.72
CA PHE A 146 -8.05 -6.55 23.52
C PHE A 146 -6.52 -6.52 23.57
N LEU A 147 -5.87 -7.66 23.84
CA LEU A 147 -4.40 -7.73 23.87
C LEU A 147 -3.77 -7.36 22.52
N THR A 148 -4.35 -7.84 21.42
CA THR A 148 -3.87 -7.50 20.07
C THR A 148 -4.15 -6.05 19.70
N PHE A 149 -5.20 -5.43 20.23
CA PHE A 149 -5.46 -4.00 20.08
C PHE A 149 -4.42 -3.15 20.83
N VAL A 150 -4.12 -3.49 22.08
CA VAL A 150 -3.07 -2.80 22.87
C VAL A 150 -1.70 -2.99 22.21
N TYR A 151 -1.41 -4.19 21.70
CA TYR A 151 -0.20 -4.47 20.95
C TYR A 151 -0.09 -3.64 19.65
N GLY A 152 -1.17 -3.57 18.87
CA GLY A 152 -1.23 -2.73 17.67
C GLY A 152 -1.02 -1.25 18.00
N THR A 153 -1.63 -0.76 19.08
CA THR A 153 -1.44 0.61 19.57
C THR A 153 0.03 0.86 19.91
N TYR A 154 0.68 -0.06 20.64
CA TYR A 154 2.10 0.01 20.93
C TYR A 154 2.95 0.08 19.65
N LEU A 155 2.71 -0.80 18.67
CA LEU A 155 3.41 -0.77 17.38
C LEU A 155 3.31 0.59 16.68
N THR A 156 2.10 1.18 16.65
CA THR A 156 1.82 2.45 15.94
C THR A 156 2.29 3.70 16.70
N ARG A 157 2.53 3.63 18.02
CA ARG A 157 2.81 4.81 18.86
C ARG A 157 4.19 4.81 19.50
N SER A 158 4.91 3.69 19.49
CA SER A 158 6.20 3.56 20.19
C SER A 158 7.40 4.12 19.43
N GLY A 159 7.21 4.70 18.25
CA GLY A 159 8.31 5.12 17.36
C GLY A 159 9.02 3.98 16.61
N LEU A 160 8.67 2.72 16.90
CA LEU A 160 9.35 1.55 16.29
C LEU A 160 9.07 1.43 14.80
N LEU A 161 7.96 2.01 14.35
CA LEU A 161 7.57 2.01 12.96
C LEU A 161 7.85 3.33 12.24
N ASP A 162 8.52 4.33 12.82
CA ASP A 162 8.69 5.66 12.20
C ASP A 162 9.37 5.62 10.82
N LYS A 163 10.27 4.65 10.63
CA LYS A 163 11.00 4.45 9.36
C LYS A 163 10.24 3.58 8.35
N VAL A 164 9.13 2.96 8.75
CA VAL A 164 8.57 1.79 8.05
C VAL A 164 7.03 1.83 7.90
N SER A 165 6.33 2.40 8.88
CA SER A 165 4.90 2.68 8.86
C SER A 165 4.65 4.18 8.88
N ASN A 166 3.62 4.55 8.14
CA ASN A 166 3.13 5.91 8.04
C ASN A 166 1.93 6.17 8.98
N HIS A 167 1.57 5.19 9.84
CA HIS A 167 0.67 5.36 11.00
C HIS A 167 1.43 5.51 12.32
N SER A 168 2.76 5.60 12.25
CA SER A 168 3.52 6.20 13.32
C SER A 168 3.07 7.65 13.49
N PHE A 169 2.17 7.88 14.44
CA PHE A 169 1.90 9.24 14.88
C PHE A 169 3.16 9.78 15.58
N ALA A 170 3.26 11.10 15.73
CA ALA A 170 4.33 11.77 16.46
C ALA A 170 4.84 10.91 17.63
N THR A 171 6.15 10.65 17.64
CA THR A 171 6.79 9.77 18.62
C THR A 171 6.32 10.18 20.01
N MET A 172 5.66 9.25 20.70
CA MET A 172 5.32 9.47 22.10
C MET A 172 6.61 9.73 22.87
N ASP A 173 6.52 10.69 23.79
CA ASP A 173 7.56 10.92 24.80
C ASP A 173 7.96 9.60 25.47
N ASP A 174 9.23 9.53 25.89
CA ASP A 174 9.85 8.33 26.44
C ASP A 174 9.09 7.79 27.65
N HIS A 175 8.53 8.66 28.48
CA HIS A 175 7.69 8.27 29.62
C HIS A 175 6.37 7.64 29.17
N ALA A 176 5.67 8.27 28.21
CA ALA A 176 4.40 7.75 27.69
C ALA A 176 4.58 6.38 27.01
N ARG A 177 5.68 6.21 26.27
CA ARG A 177 6.08 4.93 25.66
C ARG A 177 6.40 3.86 26.70
N GLY A 178 7.06 4.24 27.80
CA GLY A 178 7.30 3.36 28.95
C GLY A 178 6.00 2.87 29.60
N ILE A 179 5.05 3.78 29.85
CA ILE A 179 3.73 3.47 30.41
C ILE A 179 2.97 2.51 29.50
N LEU A 180 2.91 2.77 28.19
CA LEU A 180 2.20 1.90 27.25
C LEU A 180 2.81 0.50 27.19
N LYS A 181 4.14 0.38 27.29
CA LYS A 181 4.84 -0.91 27.36
C LYS A 181 4.52 -1.66 28.65
N LEU A 182 4.56 -0.98 29.80
CA LEU A 182 4.18 -1.56 31.09
C LEU A 182 2.72 -1.99 31.10
N PHE A 183 1.82 -1.19 30.55
CA PHE A 183 0.41 -1.53 30.39
C PHE A 183 0.22 -2.76 29.51
N LEU A 184 0.91 -2.86 28.37
CA LEU A 184 0.86 -4.04 27.50
C LEU A 184 1.33 -5.30 28.25
N ILE A 185 2.50 -5.24 28.90
CA ILE A 185 3.06 -6.38 29.65
C ILE A 185 2.13 -6.75 30.81
N GLY A 186 1.66 -5.76 31.57
CA GLY A 186 0.75 -5.93 32.68
C GLY A 186 -0.59 -6.53 32.25
N ALA A 187 -1.17 -6.07 31.13
CA ALA A 187 -2.40 -6.62 30.57
C ALA A 187 -2.23 -8.08 30.15
N VAL A 188 -1.12 -8.42 29.50
CA VAL A 188 -0.81 -9.82 29.12
C VAL A 188 -0.62 -10.69 30.37
N ALA A 189 0.15 -10.22 31.36
CA ALA A 189 0.41 -10.96 32.59
C ALA A 189 -0.85 -11.18 33.42
N LEU A 190 -1.65 -10.12 33.62
CA LEU A 190 -2.92 -10.18 34.34
C LEU A 190 -3.91 -11.11 33.64
N PHE A 191 -4.06 -10.98 32.32
CA PHE A 191 -4.93 -11.86 31.56
C PHE A 191 -4.48 -13.32 31.65
N GLY A 192 -3.18 -13.58 31.49
CA GLY A 192 -2.60 -14.91 31.64
C GLY A 192 -2.86 -15.51 33.02
N LEU A 193 -2.65 -14.72 34.09
CA LEU A 193 -2.93 -15.12 35.46
C LEU A 193 -4.40 -15.47 35.67
N VAL A 194 -5.32 -14.57 35.28
CA VAL A 194 -6.77 -14.80 35.38
C VAL A 194 -7.20 -16.05 34.60
N TYR A 195 -6.66 -16.23 33.39
CA TYR A 195 -6.97 -17.39 32.56
C TYR A 195 -6.48 -18.70 33.18
N VAL A 196 -5.27 -18.73 33.75
CA VAL A 196 -4.74 -19.92 34.43
C VAL A 196 -5.54 -20.23 35.69
N LEU A 197 -5.82 -19.23 36.53
CA LEU A 197 -6.49 -19.42 37.83
C LEU A 197 -7.97 -19.76 37.69
N ARG A 198 -8.70 -19.04 36.83
CA ARG A 198 -10.17 -19.15 36.72
C ARG A 198 -10.61 -19.86 35.46
N GLY A 199 -9.85 -19.72 34.37
CA GLY A 199 -10.23 -20.24 33.07
C GLY A 199 -10.18 -21.76 32.97
N ARG A 200 -9.20 -22.41 33.62
CA ARG A 200 -9.13 -23.88 33.67
C ARG A 200 -10.31 -24.48 34.43
N GLN A 201 -10.66 -23.92 35.58
CA GLN A 201 -11.79 -24.38 36.39
C GLN A 201 -13.13 -24.16 35.66
N ALA A 202 -13.33 -22.98 35.06
CA ALA A 202 -14.54 -22.69 34.27
C ALA A 202 -14.66 -23.61 33.03
N ALA A 203 -13.54 -23.94 32.38
CA ALA A 203 -13.52 -24.86 31.23
C ALA A 203 -13.91 -26.29 31.62
N VAL A 204 -13.41 -26.79 32.76
CA VAL A 204 -13.74 -28.13 33.27
C VAL A 204 -15.22 -28.23 33.64
N VAL A 205 -15.73 -27.27 34.41
CA VAL A 205 -17.15 -27.24 34.83
C VAL A 205 -18.08 -27.12 33.63
N ALA A 206 -17.75 -26.26 32.66
CA ALA A 206 -18.57 -26.11 31.46
C ALA A 206 -18.56 -27.36 30.56
N SER A 207 -17.47 -28.12 30.55
CA SER A 207 -17.31 -29.32 29.73
C SER A 207 -17.98 -30.57 30.35
N ALA A 208 -18.33 -30.53 31.64
CA ALA A 208 -19.02 -31.63 32.32
C ALA A 208 -20.43 -31.94 31.75
N HIS A 209 -21.05 -30.97 31.06
CA HIS A 209 -22.35 -31.13 30.39
C HIS A 209 -22.22 -31.10 28.85
N ALA A 210 -21.03 -31.37 28.32
CA ALA A 210 -20.76 -31.37 26.89
C ALA A 210 -21.43 -32.56 26.21
N GLN A 211 -22.06 -32.31 25.05
CA GLN A 211 -22.57 -33.40 24.20
C GLN A 211 -21.41 -34.22 23.62
N PRO A 212 -21.49 -35.55 23.45
CA PRO A 212 -20.39 -36.35 22.90
C PRO A 212 -19.96 -35.88 21.49
N ASP A 213 -18.68 -36.10 21.15
CA ASP A 213 -18.15 -35.88 19.79
C ASP A 213 -18.69 -36.99 18.87
N GLU A 214 -19.38 -36.60 17.79
CA GLU A 214 -19.78 -37.55 16.74
C GLU A 214 -18.72 -37.58 15.64
N ALA A 215 -18.20 -38.76 15.30
CA ALA A 215 -17.26 -38.93 14.20
C ALA A 215 -17.94 -38.62 12.84
N GLY A 216 -17.37 -37.71 12.05
CA GLY A 216 -17.85 -37.34 10.70
C GLY A 216 -17.90 -35.82 10.43
N ALA A 217 -18.45 -35.45 9.27
CA ALA A 217 -18.65 -34.05 8.89
C ALA A 217 -19.83 -33.45 9.69
N SER A 218 -19.50 -32.71 10.75
CA SER A 218 -20.47 -31.99 11.58
C SER A 218 -20.27 -30.48 11.44
N ARG A 219 -21.34 -29.71 11.64
CA ARG A 219 -21.25 -28.24 11.67
C ARG A 219 -20.26 -27.77 12.74
N GLU A 220 -20.15 -28.46 13.88
CA GLU A 220 -19.16 -28.14 14.90
C GLU A 220 -17.72 -28.21 14.36
N ASN A 221 -17.39 -29.28 13.62
CA ASN A 221 -16.06 -29.43 13.02
C ASN A 221 -15.76 -28.34 12.00
N LEU A 222 -16.74 -27.94 11.18
CA LEU A 222 -16.55 -26.84 10.23
C LEU A 222 -16.34 -25.48 10.92
N TYR A 223 -17.06 -25.22 12.01
CA TYR A 223 -16.79 -24.03 12.85
C TYR A 223 -15.39 -24.11 13.47
N ARG A 224 -14.95 -25.28 13.95
CA ARG A 224 -13.58 -25.51 14.47
C ARG A 224 -12.53 -25.16 13.43
N TYR A 225 -12.64 -25.70 12.21
CA TYR A 225 -11.71 -25.41 11.13
C TYR A 225 -11.75 -23.94 10.71
N GLY A 226 -12.94 -23.34 10.60
CA GLY A 226 -13.08 -21.92 10.26
C GLY A 226 -12.43 -21.01 11.31
N MET A 227 -12.68 -21.25 12.59
CA MET A 227 -12.06 -20.50 13.68
C MET A 227 -10.55 -20.66 13.71
N LEU A 228 -10.03 -21.88 13.54
CA LEU A 228 -8.60 -22.15 13.46
C LEU A 228 -7.97 -21.40 12.27
N MET A 229 -8.59 -21.45 11.09
CA MET A 229 -8.09 -20.80 9.88
C MET A 229 -8.06 -19.27 10.03
N ILE A 230 -9.14 -18.66 10.52
CA ILE A 230 -9.17 -17.20 10.77
C ILE A 230 -8.15 -16.83 11.85
N GLY A 231 -8.06 -17.60 12.95
CA GLY A 231 -7.11 -17.37 14.02
C GLY A 231 -5.65 -17.48 13.56
N LEU A 232 -5.32 -18.49 12.77
CA LEU A 232 -3.98 -18.68 12.20
C LEU A 232 -3.65 -17.58 11.18
N MET A 233 -4.59 -17.23 10.30
CA MET A 233 -4.43 -16.10 9.39
C MET A 233 -4.17 -14.80 10.16
N SER A 234 -4.90 -14.57 11.25
CA SER A 234 -4.72 -13.40 12.13
C SER A 234 -3.34 -13.38 12.76
N ALA A 235 -2.86 -14.52 13.26
CA ALA A 235 -1.52 -14.66 13.83
C ALA A 235 -0.43 -14.41 12.79
N VAL A 236 -0.57 -14.95 11.58
CA VAL A 236 0.38 -14.76 10.48
C VAL A 236 0.43 -13.30 10.01
N ILE A 237 -0.72 -12.64 9.89
CA ILE A 237 -0.79 -11.20 9.60
C ILE A 237 -0.15 -10.40 10.75
N GLY A 238 -0.46 -10.77 12.00
CA GLY A 238 0.17 -10.21 13.20
C GLY A 238 1.69 -10.27 13.14
N LEU A 239 2.25 -11.44 12.87
CA LEU A 239 3.70 -11.64 12.69
C LEU A 239 4.28 -10.78 11.56
N GLY A 240 3.54 -10.64 10.46
CA GLY A 240 3.96 -9.77 9.37
C GLY A 240 4.01 -8.29 9.75
N MET A 241 3.06 -7.82 10.55
CA MET A 241 3.08 -6.46 11.11
C MET A 241 4.18 -6.28 12.16
N SER A 242 4.53 -7.34 12.90
CA SER A 242 5.65 -7.36 13.84
C SER A 242 7.03 -7.43 13.18
N TRP A 243 7.11 -7.69 11.87
CA TRP A 243 8.37 -7.92 11.16
C TRP A 243 9.40 -6.76 11.27
N PRO A 244 9.01 -5.47 11.20
CA PRO A 244 9.95 -4.37 11.44
C PRO A 244 10.57 -4.42 12.83
N VAL A 245 9.79 -4.75 13.86
CA VAL A 245 10.28 -4.90 15.25
C VAL A 245 11.22 -6.09 15.36
N ILE A 246 10.86 -7.23 14.77
CA ILE A 246 11.69 -8.44 14.78
C ILE A 246 13.05 -8.18 14.12
N THR A 247 13.07 -7.46 13.00
CA THR A 247 14.31 -7.12 12.29
C THR A 247 15.13 -6.07 13.02
N ALA A 248 14.50 -5.08 13.66
CA ALA A 248 15.16 -4.10 14.51
C ALA A 248 15.85 -4.76 15.73
N LEU A 249 15.18 -5.70 16.40
CA LEU A 249 15.75 -6.45 17.54
C LEU A 249 16.96 -7.31 17.14
N ARG A 250 17.11 -7.64 15.84
CA ARG A 250 18.25 -8.39 15.30
C ARG A 250 19.36 -7.49 14.74
N GLY A 251 19.29 -6.17 14.97
CA GLY A 251 20.27 -5.19 14.48
C GLY A 251 20.08 -4.74 13.03
N GLY A 252 18.96 -5.08 12.39
CA GLY A 252 18.61 -4.60 11.05
C GLY A 252 17.88 -3.25 11.07
N GLN A 253 17.73 -2.61 9.91
CA GLN A 253 17.13 -1.26 9.80
C GLN A 253 15.60 -1.19 9.95
N GLY A 254 14.92 -2.28 10.34
CA GLY A 254 13.46 -2.34 10.38
C GLY A 254 12.87 -2.29 8.97
N SER A 255 12.43 -3.43 8.44
CA SER A 255 11.86 -3.50 7.08
C SER A 255 10.43 -4.04 7.15
N ALA A 256 9.50 -3.45 6.40
CA ALA A 256 8.15 -4.00 6.27
C ALA A 256 8.10 -5.08 5.21
N ILE A 257 7.26 -6.07 5.46
CA ILE A 257 6.91 -7.08 4.47
C ILE A 257 6.16 -6.40 3.30
N LYS A 258 6.62 -6.65 2.08
CA LYS A 258 6.02 -6.10 0.86
C LYS A 258 4.66 -6.75 0.58
N GLU A 259 3.74 -5.99 -0.02
CA GLU A 259 2.39 -6.43 -0.40
C GLU A 259 2.32 -7.80 -1.13
N PRO A 260 3.20 -8.13 -2.09
CA PRO A 260 3.13 -9.43 -2.79
C PRO A 260 3.28 -10.64 -1.87
N VAL A 261 4.03 -10.51 -0.77
CA VAL A 261 4.21 -11.60 0.20
C VAL A 261 2.92 -11.85 0.96
N TYR A 262 2.20 -10.79 1.35
CA TYR A 262 0.88 -10.94 1.98
C TYR A 262 -0.11 -11.62 1.03
N HIS A 263 -0.12 -11.27 -0.25
CA HIS A 263 -1.00 -11.94 -1.22
C HIS A 263 -0.70 -13.43 -1.33
N LEU A 264 0.59 -13.82 -1.36
CA LEU A 264 0.99 -15.22 -1.40
C LEU A 264 0.53 -16.01 -0.17
N VAL A 265 0.66 -15.41 1.01
CA VAL A 265 0.39 -16.07 2.29
C VAL A 265 -1.11 -16.10 2.61
N VAL A 266 -1.80 -14.97 2.48
CA VAL A 266 -3.24 -14.85 2.81
C VAL A 266 -4.09 -15.73 1.89
N THR A 267 -3.68 -15.94 0.64
CA THR A 267 -4.38 -16.80 -0.31
C THR A 267 -4.58 -18.23 0.20
N TRP A 268 -3.63 -18.78 0.96
CA TRP A 268 -3.74 -20.12 1.56
C TRP A 268 -4.88 -20.25 2.56
N PHE A 269 -5.27 -19.15 3.19
CA PHE A 269 -6.41 -19.10 4.11
C PHE A 269 -7.68 -18.71 3.39
N PHE A 270 -7.57 -17.79 2.42
CA PHE A 270 -8.70 -17.24 1.68
C PHE A 270 -9.55 -18.33 1.01
N LEU A 271 -8.97 -19.16 0.14
CA LEU A 271 -9.74 -20.15 -0.61
C LEU A 271 -10.41 -21.20 0.30
N PRO A 272 -9.73 -21.78 1.31
CA PRO A 272 -10.39 -22.66 2.28
C PRO A 272 -11.50 -21.97 3.08
N LEU A 273 -11.32 -20.70 3.47
CA LEU A 273 -12.37 -19.95 4.19
C LEU A 273 -13.60 -19.71 3.32
N MET A 274 -13.41 -19.36 2.04
CA MET A 274 -14.51 -19.23 1.09
C MET A 274 -15.26 -20.56 0.93
N ALA A 275 -14.54 -21.68 0.81
CA ALA A 275 -15.14 -23.01 0.74
C ALA A 275 -15.92 -23.35 2.02
N LEU A 276 -15.36 -23.08 3.20
CA LEU A 276 -16.05 -23.30 4.49
C LEU A 276 -17.33 -22.46 4.59
N MET A 277 -17.30 -21.19 4.20
CA MET A 277 -18.48 -20.31 4.20
C MET A 277 -19.56 -20.77 3.22
N ALA A 278 -19.18 -21.40 2.10
CA ALA A 278 -20.13 -21.94 1.13
C ALA A 278 -20.68 -23.33 1.53
N ILE A 279 -19.91 -24.17 2.22
CA ILE A 279 -20.31 -25.55 2.55
C ILE A 279 -21.10 -25.61 3.87
N THR A 280 -20.68 -24.85 4.88
CA THR A 280 -21.26 -24.88 6.24
C THR A 280 -22.78 -24.67 6.30
N PRO A 281 -23.41 -23.82 5.45
CA PRO A 281 -24.86 -23.62 5.45
C PRO A 281 -25.68 -24.92 5.27
N PHE A 282 -25.15 -25.88 4.52
CA PHE A 282 -25.83 -27.14 4.20
C PHE A 282 -25.56 -28.25 5.19
N VAL A 283 -24.55 -28.10 6.06
CA VAL A 283 -24.13 -29.12 7.03
C VAL A 283 -24.92 -28.95 8.32
N SER A 284 -25.54 -30.02 8.83
CA SER A 284 -26.33 -29.98 10.06
C SER A 284 -25.47 -30.06 11.34
N TRP A 285 -26.06 -29.74 12.49
CA TRP A 285 -25.41 -29.93 13.79
C TRP A 285 -25.26 -31.40 14.17
N ARG A 286 -26.14 -32.29 13.68
CA ARG A 286 -26.04 -33.75 13.81
C ARG A 286 -25.31 -34.34 12.61
N ARG A 287 -24.82 -35.58 12.72
CA ARG A 287 -24.23 -36.32 11.59
C ARG A 287 -25.16 -36.27 10.37
N MET A 288 -24.57 -36.01 9.20
CA MET A 288 -25.25 -36.14 7.92
C MET A 288 -24.54 -37.17 7.06
N GLU A 289 -25.30 -37.86 6.22
CA GLU A 289 -24.75 -38.72 5.17
C GLU A 289 -24.05 -37.89 4.10
N GLY A 290 -22.89 -38.36 3.63
CA GLY A 290 -22.07 -37.66 2.65
C GLY A 290 -22.75 -37.51 1.29
N VAL A 291 -23.62 -38.47 0.92
CA VAL A 291 -24.39 -38.45 -0.34
C VAL A 291 -25.36 -37.27 -0.35
N ALA A 292 -26.15 -37.09 0.71
CA ALA A 292 -27.08 -35.97 0.83
C ALA A 292 -26.39 -34.59 0.82
N LEU A 293 -25.19 -34.49 1.40
CA LEU A 293 -24.39 -33.26 1.31
C LEU A 293 -23.88 -33.02 -0.12
N ARG A 294 -23.38 -34.07 -0.79
CA ARG A 294 -22.87 -33.99 -2.17
C ARG A 294 -23.95 -33.53 -3.14
N GLU A 295 -25.16 -34.08 -3.06
CA GLU A 295 -26.28 -33.73 -3.93
C GLU A 295 -26.66 -32.25 -3.79
N ARG A 296 -26.74 -31.75 -2.55
CA ARG A 296 -27.00 -30.32 -2.28
C ARG A 296 -25.90 -29.43 -2.83
N LEU A 297 -24.63 -29.81 -2.61
CA LEU A 297 -23.49 -29.03 -3.10
C LEU A 297 -23.36 -29.07 -4.62
N PHE A 298 -23.76 -30.17 -5.28
CA PHE A 298 -23.68 -30.29 -6.73
C PHE A 298 -24.56 -29.25 -7.44
N GLY A 299 -25.82 -29.09 -6.99
CA GLY A 299 -26.70 -28.05 -7.55
C GLY A 299 -26.13 -26.64 -7.38
N VAL A 300 -25.63 -26.33 -6.18
CA VAL A 300 -24.99 -25.03 -5.89
C VAL A 300 -23.72 -24.83 -6.74
N MET A 301 -22.93 -25.89 -6.94
CA MET A 301 -21.73 -25.87 -7.77
C MET A 301 -22.06 -25.56 -9.23
N CYS A 302 -23.02 -26.27 -9.82
CA CYS A 302 -23.44 -26.05 -11.21
C CYS A 302 -23.94 -24.62 -11.44
N VAL A 303 -24.81 -24.11 -10.56
CA VAL A 303 -25.30 -22.72 -10.64
C VAL A 303 -24.16 -21.73 -10.50
N SER A 304 -23.22 -21.98 -9.59
CA SER A 304 -22.07 -21.09 -9.37
C SER A 304 -21.12 -21.06 -10.56
N ILE A 305 -20.85 -22.19 -11.19
CA ILE A 305 -20.05 -22.28 -12.42
C ILE A 305 -20.75 -21.51 -13.55
N GLY A 306 -22.03 -21.76 -13.78
CA GLY A 306 -22.81 -21.08 -14.81
C GLY A 306 -22.84 -19.56 -14.62
N LEU A 307 -23.12 -19.10 -13.40
CA LEU A 307 -23.14 -17.67 -13.06
C LEU A 307 -21.75 -17.03 -13.17
N THR A 308 -20.70 -17.74 -12.76
CA THR A 308 -19.31 -17.26 -12.93
C THR A 308 -18.98 -17.10 -14.42
N GLY A 309 -19.32 -18.08 -15.25
CA GLY A 309 -19.14 -18.01 -16.69
C GLY A 309 -19.91 -16.84 -17.32
N MET A 310 -21.18 -16.66 -16.93
CA MET A 310 -22.01 -15.54 -17.40
C MET A 310 -21.42 -14.18 -16.98
N ILE A 311 -21.02 -14.00 -15.73
CA ILE A 311 -20.38 -12.76 -15.25
C ILE A 311 -19.08 -12.52 -16.00
N HIS A 312 -18.27 -13.56 -16.22
CA HIS A 312 -17.02 -13.43 -16.96
C HIS A 312 -17.26 -12.98 -18.40
N LEU A 313 -18.24 -13.56 -19.10
CA LEU A 313 -18.62 -13.13 -20.45
C LEU A 313 -19.14 -11.68 -20.47
N LEU A 314 -19.93 -11.28 -19.47
CA LEU A 314 -20.41 -9.90 -19.34
C LEU A 314 -19.24 -8.92 -19.15
N LEU A 315 -18.25 -9.26 -18.32
CA LEU A 315 -17.04 -8.44 -18.11
C LEU A 315 -16.18 -8.33 -19.38
N LEU A 316 -16.26 -9.31 -20.29
CA LEU A 316 -15.55 -9.27 -21.58
C LEU A 316 -16.28 -8.46 -22.66
N SER A 317 -17.57 -8.17 -22.46
CA SER A 317 -18.44 -7.45 -23.40
C SER A 317 -18.15 -5.94 -23.43
N THR A 318 -18.36 -5.31 -24.58
CA THR A 318 -17.93 -3.92 -24.87
C THR A 318 -18.47 -2.80 -23.95
N PRO A 319 -19.66 -2.86 -23.31
CA PRO A 319 -20.08 -1.81 -22.39
C PRO A 319 -19.44 -1.90 -20.98
N PHE A 320 -18.93 -3.08 -20.60
CA PHE A 320 -18.30 -3.34 -19.30
C PHE A 320 -16.87 -3.86 -19.43
N GLY A 321 -16.27 -3.71 -20.62
CA GLY A 321 -15.10 -4.44 -21.11
C GLY A 321 -13.82 -4.17 -20.34
N VAL A 322 -13.73 -4.69 -19.12
CA VAL A 322 -12.51 -4.62 -18.33
C VAL A 322 -11.76 -5.92 -18.52
N ARG A 323 -10.66 -5.86 -19.27
CA ARG A 323 -9.82 -7.02 -19.55
C ARG A 323 -8.58 -6.96 -18.65
N PRO A 324 -8.19 -8.08 -18.01
CA PRO A 324 -6.89 -8.15 -17.36
C PRO A 324 -5.81 -7.90 -18.42
N GLU A 325 -4.69 -7.30 -18.01
CA GLU A 325 -3.56 -7.08 -18.90
C GLU A 325 -3.10 -8.42 -19.53
N ALA A 326 -3.03 -8.46 -20.86
CA ALA A 326 -2.70 -9.68 -21.59
C ALA A 326 -1.29 -10.14 -21.21
N GLY A 327 -1.14 -11.42 -20.85
CA GLY A 327 0.15 -11.98 -20.42
C GLY A 327 0.53 -11.67 -18.96
N ALA A 328 -0.28 -10.93 -18.20
CA ALA A 328 -0.04 -10.72 -16.78
C ALA A 328 -0.12 -12.04 -16.00
N VAL A 329 0.80 -12.22 -15.06
CA VAL A 329 0.88 -13.40 -14.20
C VAL A 329 0.90 -13.01 -12.73
N VAL A 330 0.34 -13.89 -11.90
CA VAL A 330 0.39 -13.79 -10.44
C VAL A 330 1.38 -14.83 -9.93
N ALA A 331 2.29 -14.40 -9.06
CA ALA A 331 3.21 -15.31 -8.39
C ALA A 331 2.43 -16.28 -7.50
N ALA A 332 2.69 -17.56 -7.68
CA ALA A 332 2.12 -18.65 -6.90
C ALA A 332 3.21 -19.31 -6.05
N PRO A 333 2.82 -20.08 -5.02
CA PRO A 333 3.76 -20.79 -4.16
C PRO A 333 4.72 -21.69 -4.96
N PHE A 334 5.90 -21.95 -4.38
CA PHE A 334 6.94 -22.78 -4.99
C PHE A 334 7.52 -22.24 -6.30
N GLY A 335 7.48 -20.91 -6.48
CA GLY A 335 8.06 -20.25 -7.66
C GLY A 335 7.26 -20.44 -8.94
N ARG A 336 6.00 -20.87 -8.83
CA ARG A 336 5.09 -21.00 -9.98
C ARG A 336 4.46 -19.64 -10.30
N ALA A 337 3.94 -19.50 -11.52
CA ALA A 337 3.18 -18.33 -11.95
C ALA A 337 1.85 -18.80 -12.57
N VAL A 338 0.76 -18.12 -12.24
CA VAL A 338 -0.57 -18.42 -12.76
C VAL A 338 -1.03 -17.24 -13.61
N PRO A 339 -1.62 -17.45 -14.80
CA PRO A 339 -2.19 -16.37 -15.59
C PRO A 339 -3.21 -15.57 -14.76
N LEU A 340 -3.11 -14.24 -14.78
CA LEU A 340 -3.98 -13.37 -13.99
C LEU A 340 -5.46 -13.62 -14.29
N ALA A 341 -5.80 -13.83 -15.57
CA ALA A 341 -7.18 -14.14 -15.97
C ALA A 341 -7.71 -15.42 -15.32
N LEU A 342 -6.92 -16.50 -15.28
CA LEU A 342 -7.31 -17.75 -14.63
C LEU A 342 -7.43 -17.57 -13.11
N TRP A 343 -6.50 -16.83 -12.51
CA TRP A 343 -6.54 -16.53 -11.08
C TRP A 343 -7.78 -15.73 -10.70
N MET A 344 -8.12 -14.71 -11.49
CA MET A 344 -9.33 -13.92 -11.33
C MET A 344 -10.59 -14.75 -11.47
N LEU A 345 -10.62 -15.71 -12.40
CA LEU A 345 -11.73 -16.64 -12.56
C LEU A 345 -11.94 -17.53 -11.33
N ILE A 346 -10.85 -18.07 -10.75
CA ILE A 346 -10.89 -18.87 -9.51
C ILE A 346 -11.42 -18.03 -8.34
N LEU A 347 -10.90 -16.80 -8.19
CA LEU A 347 -11.33 -15.88 -7.14
C LEU A 347 -12.81 -15.48 -7.29
N LEU A 348 -13.23 -15.14 -8.52
CA LEU A 348 -14.63 -14.82 -8.83
C LEU A 348 -15.54 -16.02 -8.53
N PHE A 349 -15.17 -17.22 -8.98
CA PHE A 349 -15.90 -18.44 -8.69
C PHE A 349 -16.08 -18.65 -7.18
N SER A 350 -15.02 -18.48 -6.38
CA SER A 350 -15.09 -18.66 -4.94
C SER A 350 -16.10 -17.72 -4.28
N VAL A 351 -16.17 -16.47 -4.74
CA VAL A 351 -17.14 -15.47 -4.26
C VAL A 351 -18.56 -15.85 -4.68
N VAL A 352 -18.77 -16.17 -5.96
CA VAL A 352 -20.06 -16.59 -6.49
C VAL A 352 -20.57 -17.83 -5.76
N PHE A 353 -19.69 -18.80 -5.46
CA PHE A 353 -20.05 -20.01 -4.73
C PHE A 353 -20.57 -19.72 -3.31
N VAL A 354 -19.94 -18.78 -2.59
CA VAL A 354 -20.44 -18.32 -1.28
C VAL A 354 -21.77 -17.59 -1.42
N ILE A 355 -21.92 -16.72 -2.43
CA ILE A 355 -23.15 -15.97 -2.69
C ILE A 355 -24.30 -16.93 -2.96
N VAL A 356 -24.16 -17.84 -3.94
CA VAL A 356 -25.21 -18.79 -4.33
C VAL A 356 -25.58 -19.69 -3.15
N SER A 357 -24.59 -20.22 -2.43
CA SER A 357 -24.83 -21.05 -1.24
C SER A 357 -25.67 -20.32 -0.18
N ASN A 358 -25.27 -19.11 0.19
CA ASN A 358 -25.94 -18.37 1.26
C ASN A 358 -27.31 -17.85 0.83
N VAL A 359 -27.46 -17.39 -0.42
CA VAL A 359 -28.77 -17.01 -0.99
C VAL A 359 -29.72 -18.20 -0.99
N TRP A 360 -29.27 -19.36 -1.47
CA TRP A 360 -30.06 -20.60 -1.46
C TRP A 360 -30.51 -20.94 -0.04
N ARG A 361 -29.62 -20.84 0.94
CA ARG A 361 -29.98 -21.13 2.33
C ARG A 361 -30.94 -20.10 2.93
N VAL A 362 -30.80 -18.83 2.55
CA VAL A 362 -31.73 -17.76 2.97
C VAL A 362 -33.12 -18.01 2.39
N THR A 363 -33.25 -18.35 1.11
CA THR A 363 -34.57 -18.57 0.48
C THR A 363 -35.32 -19.75 1.10
N GLU A 364 -34.60 -20.81 1.49
CA GLU A 364 -35.19 -21.95 2.22
C GLU A 364 -35.70 -21.57 3.63
N LEU A 365 -35.00 -20.68 4.32
CA LEU A 365 -35.24 -20.40 5.75
C LEU A 365 -36.06 -19.15 6.02
N VAL A 366 -36.05 -18.16 5.12
CA VAL A 366 -36.65 -16.83 5.38
C VAL A 366 -38.13 -16.91 5.71
N LYS A 367 -38.87 -17.82 5.06
CA LYS A 367 -40.30 -18.05 5.33
C LYS A 367 -40.58 -18.67 6.70
N ARG A 368 -39.62 -19.42 7.27
CA ARG A 368 -39.77 -20.14 8.55
C ARG A 368 -39.16 -19.38 9.72
N SER A 369 -38.05 -18.70 9.51
CA SER A 369 -37.31 -17.98 10.54
C SER A 369 -36.54 -16.81 9.91
N PRO A 370 -37.21 -15.68 9.61
CA PRO A 370 -36.58 -14.56 8.91
C PRO A 370 -35.40 -13.98 9.71
N MET A 371 -35.50 -13.89 11.02
CA MET A 371 -34.40 -13.42 11.87
C MET A 371 -33.29 -14.48 12.03
N GLY A 372 -33.60 -15.76 11.84
CA GLY A 372 -32.63 -16.85 11.87
C GLY A 372 -31.68 -16.88 10.66
N THR A 373 -31.98 -16.13 9.59
CA THR A 373 -31.11 -16.06 8.40
C THR A 373 -29.97 -15.06 8.52
N GLY A 374 -29.94 -14.23 9.57
CA GLY A 374 -28.99 -13.11 9.70
C GLY A 374 -27.52 -13.53 9.53
N GLY A 375 -27.13 -14.70 10.04
CA GLY A 375 -25.78 -15.23 9.84
C GLY A 375 -25.43 -15.49 8.37
N PHE A 376 -26.36 -16.00 7.57
CA PHE A 376 -26.15 -16.23 6.13
C PHE A 376 -26.16 -14.91 5.34
N VAL A 377 -27.01 -13.96 5.73
CA VAL A 377 -27.01 -12.60 5.16
C VAL A 377 -25.67 -11.90 5.44
N ALA A 378 -25.10 -12.08 6.64
CA ALA A 378 -23.79 -11.54 6.98
C ALA A 378 -22.69 -12.10 6.05
N HIS A 379 -22.65 -13.43 5.87
CA HIS A 379 -21.70 -14.06 4.95
C HIS A 379 -21.90 -13.66 3.48
N LEU A 380 -23.16 -13.47 3.05
CA LEU A 380 -23.48 -12.92 1.73
C LEU A 380 -22.88 -11.52 1.55
N GLY A 381 -23.06 -10.63 2.54
CA GLY A 381 -22.48 -9.29 2.51
C GLY A 381 -20.94 -9.31 2.47
N LEU A 382 -20.31 -10.20 3.24
CA LEU A 382 -18.87 -10.41 3.20
C LEU A 382 -18.40 -10.87 1.80
N ALA A 383 -19.13 -11.80 1.17
CA ALA A 383 -18.80 -12.28 -0.17
C ALA A 383 -18.91 -11.16 -1.22
N VAL A 384 -19.97 -10.35 -1.17
CA VAL A 384 -20.14 -9.19 -2.06
C VAL A 384 -19.02 -8.16 -1.86
N LEU A 385 -18.67 -7.87 -0.60
CA LEU A 385 -17.59 -6.95 -0.25
C LEU A 385 -16.25 -7.43 -0.84
N ILE A 386 -15.90 -8.70 -0.59
CA ILE A 386 -14.68 -9.32 -1.09
C ILE A 386 -14.68 -9.37 -2.62
N GLY A 387 -15.83 -9.69 -3.23
CA GLY A 387 -16.02 -9.64 -4.69
C GLY A 387 -15.72 -8.25 -5.26
N GLY A 388 -16.22 -7.20 -4.62
CA GLY A 388 -15.90 -5.82 -4.96
C GLY A 388 -14.40 -5.52 -4.89
N LEU A 389 -13.71 -5.99 -3.83
CA LEU A 389 -12.25 -5.81 -3.69
C LEU A 389 -11.47 -6.57 -4.78
N ILE A 390 -11.85 -7.81 -5.07
CA ILE A 390 -11.23 -8.65 -6.10
C ILE A 390 -11.42 -8.00 -7.47
N LEU A 391 -12.64 -7.63 -7.83
CA LEU A 391 -12.93 -7.02 -9.13
C LEU A 391 -12.24 -5.66 -9.27
N SER A 392 -12.35 -4.79 -8.26
CA SER A 392 -11.76 -3.46 -8.27
C SER A 392 -10.23 -3.46 -8.38
N ARG A 393 -9.56 -4.46 -7.78
CA ARG A 393 -8.10 -4.58 -7.85
C ARG A 393 -7.62 -5.37 -9.05
N GLY A 394 -8.26 -6.49 -9.36
CA GLY A 394 -7.83 -7.38 -10.44
C GLY A 394 -8.04 -6.78 -11.83
N TYR A 395 -8.98 -5.85 -11.96
CA TYR A 395 -9.32 -5.16 -13.20
C TYR A 395 -8.99 -3.65 -13.14
N GLU A 396 -8.15 -3.22 -12.20
CA GLU A 396 -7.69 -1.83 -12.08
C GLU A 396 -6.89 -1.41 -13.32
N ARG A 397 -7.27 -0.29 -13.95
CA ARG A 397 -6.45 0.35 -14.99
C ARG A 397 -5.70 1.54 -14.39
N LYS A 398 -4.44 1.71 -14.81
CA LYS A 398 -3.57 2.78 -14.31
C LYS A 398 -2.80 3.43 -15.44
N ALA A 399 -2.78 4.76 -15.45
CA ALA A 399 -1.91 5.56 -16.31
C ALA A 399 -1.20 6.66 -15.50
N ILE A 400 -0.11 7.17 -16.06
CA ILE A 400 0.60 8.34 -15.53
C ILE A 400 0.44 9.46 -16.55
N LEU A 401 0.04 10.63 -16.07
CA LEU A 401 -0.11 11.86 -16.83
C LEU A 401 0.89 12.89 -16.33
N MET A 402 1.40 13.74 -17.22
CA MET A 402 2.33 14.82 -16.90
C MET A 402 1.70 16.14 -17.33
N ILE A 403 0.79 16.67 -16.53
CA ILE A 403 -0.06 17.79 -16.92
C ILE A 403 0.67 19.11 -16.68
N ARG A 404 0.58 19.99 -17.66
CA ARG A 404 1.05 21.39 -17.59
C ARG A 404 -0.12 22.32 -17.80
N ASP A 405 0.02 23.56 -17.31
CA ASP A 405 -0.96 24.59 -17.62
C ASP A 405 -1.03 24.82 -19.14
N GLY A 406 -2.24 24.99 -19.67
CA GLY A 406 -2.51 25.11 -21.11
C GLY A 406 -2.28 23.85 -21.96
N HIS A 407 -1.76 22.75 -21.40
CA HIS A 407 -1.43 21.53 -22.15
C HIS A 407 -2.17 20.32 -21.54
N PRO A 408 -3.40 20.02 -22.04
CA PRO A 408 -4.17 18.88 -21.57
C PRO A 408 -3.51 17.56 -22.00
N GLU A 409 -3.50 16.59 -21.08
CA GLU A 409 -2.94 15.26 -21.32
C GLU A 409 -4.05 14.21 -21.32
N SER A 410 -3.89 13.15 -22.12
CA SER A 410 -4.93 12.11 -22.26
C SER A 410 -4.39 10.71 -22.02
N ALA A 411 -5.10 9.92 -21.19
CA ALA A 411 -4.83 8.50 -21.00
C ALA A 411 -6.08 7.74 -20.56
N LEU A 412 -6.15 6.45 -20.90
CA LEU A 412 -7.31 5.58 -20.61
C LEU A 412 -8.66 6.14 -21.15
N GLY A 413 -8.61 6.99 -22.17
CA GLY A 413 -9.78 7.69 -22.71
C GLY A 413 -10.25 8.90 -21.89
N TYR A 414 -9.51 9.28 -20.85
CA TYR A 414 -9.74 10.52 -20.11
C TYR A 414 -8.77 11.60 -20.57
N THR A 415 -9.28 12.82 -20.75
CA THR A 415 -8.48 14.03 -20.97
C THR A 415 -8.51 14.88 -19.72
N VAL A 416 -7.33 15.24 -19.21
CA VAL A 416 -7.16 16.00 -17.97
C VAL A 416 -6.43 17.31 -18.29
N ALA A 417 -7.06 18.43 -17.95
CA ALA A 417 -6.53 19.77 -18.12
C ALA A 417 -6.34 20.44 -16.76
N TYR A 418 -5.21 21.12 -16.55
CA TYR A 418 -5.05 21.96 -15.37
C TYR A 418 -6.00 23.17 -15.46
N ARG A 419 -6.69 23.45 -14.36
CA ARG A 419 -7.65 24.56 -14.27
C ARG A 419 -7.15 25.68 -13.37
N GLY A 420 -6.48 25.34 -12.28
CA GLY A 420 -6.04 26.31 -11.29
C GLY A 420 -5.81 25.70 -9.91
N MET A 421 -5.76 26.56 -8.90
CA MET A 421 -5.63 26.17 -7.50
C MET A 421 -6.63 26.96 -6.67
N SER A 422 -7.14 26.37 -5.59
CA SER A 422 -7.96 27.08 -4.62
C SER A 422 -7.14 28.20 -3.97
N THR A 423 -7.81 29.30 -3.59
CA THR A 423 -7.20 30.39 -2.84
C THR A 423 -6.66 29.90 -1.49
N GLY A 424 -5.49 30.40 -1.07
CA GLY A 424 -4.81 29.98 0.17
C GLY A 424 -3.29 29.88 -0.02
N ASP A 425 -2.53 29.88 1.08
CA ASP A 425 -1.08 29.66 1.08
C ASP A 425 -0.75 28.16 0.86
N PHE A 426 0.50 27.83 0.51
CA PHE A 426 1.00 26.46 0.42
C PHE A 426 0.92 25.70 1.74
N TYR A 427 0.81 26.37 2.89
CA TYR A 427 0.66 25.75 4.21
C TYR A 427 -0.80 25.47 4.60
N ASP A 428 -1.77 25.89 3.78
CA ASP A 428 -3.19 25.65 4.05
C ASP A 428 -3.56 24.18 3.77
N ARG A 429 -4.07 23.49 4.79
CA ARG A 429 -4.50 22.09 4.71
C ARG A 429 -5.71 21.88 3.80
N GLU A 430 -6.47 22.92 3.50
CA GLU A 430 -7.64 22.82 2.62
C GLU A 430 -7.31 23.12 1.15
N ARG A 431 -6.07 23.47 0.86
CA ARG A 431 -5.60 23.79 -0.49
C ARG A 431 -5.80 22.61 -1.45
N LYS A 432 -6.45 22.91 -2.57
CA LYS A 432 -6.73 21.97 -3.66
C LYS A 432 -6.17 22.49 -4.97
N VAL A 433 -5.67 21.57 -5.78
CA VAL A 433 -5.32 21.83 -7.18
C VAL A 433 -6.50 21.34 -8.01
N GLU A 434 -7.00 22.16 -8.92
CA GLU A 434 -8.18 21.84 -9.73
C GLU A 434 -7.77 21.42 -11.14
N PHE A 435 -8.41 20.35 -11.63
CA PHE A 435 -8.24 19.83 -12.97
C PHE A 435 -9.60 19.56 -13.60
N ASP A 436 -9.82 20.04 -14.82
CA ASP A 436 -10.98 19.66 -15.60
C ASP A 436 -10.73 18.29 -16.25
N VAL A 437 -11.63 17.34 -16.04
CA VAL A 437 -11.53 15.97 -16.56
C VAL A 437 -12.70 15.70 -17.49
N THR A 438 -12.40 15.25 -18.70
CA THR A 438 -13.39 14.72 -19.66
C THR A 438 -13.15 13.24 -19.85
N GLY A 439 -14.16 12.42 -19.59
CA GLY A 439 -14.07 10.96 -19.69
C GLY A 439 -14.51 10.39 -21.04
N PRO A 440 -14.27 9.09 -21.25
CA PRO A 440 -14.47 8.43 -22.55
C PRO A 440 -15.94 8.30 -22.98
N ARG A 441 -16.90 8.48 -22.06
CA ARG A 441 -18.35 8.46 -22.33
C ARG A 441 -18.93 9.88 -22.40
N GLY A 442 -18.08 10.91 -22.47
CA GLY A 442 -18.49 12.32 -22.53
C GLY A 442 -18.81 12.93 -21.17
N GLU A 443 -18.60 12.20 -20.07
CA GLU A 443 -18.71 12.72 -18.70
C GLU A 443 -17.67 13.82 -18.45
N LYS A 444 -18.07 14.89 -17.76
CA LYS A 444 -17.18 16.00 -17.39
C LYS A 444 -17.29 16.27 -15.90
N PHE A 445 -16.15 16.40 -15.23
CA PHE A 445 -16.08 16.70 -13.81
C PHE A 445 -14.79 17.45 -13.46
N VAL A 446 -14.78 18.11 -12.30
CA VAL A 446 -13.60 18.85 -11.79
C VAL A 446 -12.96 18.02 -10.68
N ALA A 447 -11.77 17.49 -10.95
CA ALA A 447 -10.98 16.78 -9.97
C ALA A 447 -10.23 17.76 -9.07
N ARG A 448 -10.25 17.53 -7.75
CA ARG A 448 -9.67 18.43 -6.74
C ARG A 448 -8.74 17.69 -5.77
N PRO A 449 -7.61 17.13 -6.24
CA PRO A 449 -6.59 16.59 -5.35
C PRO A 449 -6.10 17.67 -4.38
N GLY A 450 -5.85 17.27 -3.14
CA GLY A 450 -5.30 18.18 -2.14
C GLY A 450 -3.79 18.20 -2.14
N HIS A 451 -3.22 19.36 -1.84
CA HIS A 451 -1.79 19.58 -1.71
C HIS A 451 -1.51 20.68 -0.71
N TYR A 452 -0.79 20.35 0.37
CA TYR A 452 -0.25 21.34 1.31
C TYR A 452 1.15 20.95 1.77
N ARG A 453 1.89 21.93 2.25
CA ARG A 453 3.23 21.77 2.82
C ARG A 453 3.17 21.89 4.33
N TYR A 454 4.00 21.12 5.01
CA TYR A 454 4.22 21.25 6.44
C TYR A 454 5.71 21.16 6.75
N GLN A 455 6.09 21.83 7.83
CA GLN A 455 7.46 21.82 8.33
C GLN A 455 7.62 20.64 9.32
N SER A 456 8.67 19.85 9.11
CA SER A 456 9.03 18.71 9.94
C SER A 456 10.51 18.84 10.33
N GLY A 457 10.78 19.60 11.40
CA GLY A 457 12.15 20.01 11.73
C GLY A 457 12.63 21.09 10.76
N GLU A 458 13.81 20.90 10.16
CA GLU A 458 14.37 21.83 9.16
C GLU A 458 13.87 21.53 7.73
N GLU A 459 13.16 20.42 7.51
CA GLU A 459 12.66 20.02 6.20
C GLU A 459 11.21 20.47 5.96
N ILE A 460 10.95 21.02 4.78
CA ILE A 460 9.59 21.23 4.26
C ILE A 460 9.16 19.97 3.50
N LYS A 461 8.03 19.39 3.88
CA LYS A 461 7.47 18.18 3.25
C LYS A 461 6.12 18.49 2.60
N ASP A 462 5.89 17.90 1.42
CA ASP A 462 4.60 17.97 0.73
C ASP A 462 3.69 16.82 1.16
N GLN A 463 2.43 17.15 1.42
CA GLN A 463 1.36 16.20 1.65
C GLN A 463 0.34 16.29 0.52
N VAL A 464 0.02 15.14 -0.09
CA VAL A 464 -0.93 15.02 -1.20
C VAL A 464 -1.97 13.93 -0.95
N TRP A 465 -3.19 14.11 -1.43
CA TRP A 465 -4.22 13.06 -1.49
C TRP A 465 -5.05 13.15 -2.77
N PRO A 466 -5.56 12.00 -3.26
CA PRO A 466 -6.26 11.95 -4.54
C PRO A 466 -7.64 12.60 -4.49
N SER A 467 -8.07 13.10 -5.65
CA SER A 467 -9.50 13.29 -5.94
C SER A 467 -10.14 11.97 -6.31
N ILE A 468 -11.40 11.75 -5.92
CA ILE A 468 -12.17 10.54 -6.23
C ILE A 468 -13.50 10.96 -6.83
N GLU A 469 -13.71 10.64 -8.09
CA GLU A 469 -15.02 10.74 -8.75
C GLU A 469 -15.67 9.36 -8.75
N ARG A 470 -16.97 9.31 -8.41
CA ARG A 470 -17.70 8.04 -8.23
C ARG A 470 -18.76 7.90 -9.30
N PHE A 471 -18.69 6.80 -10.05
CA PHE A 471 -19.75 6.42 -10.99
C PHE A 471 -20.43 5.14 -10.52
N SER A 472 -21.55 4.79 -11.16
CA SER A 472 -22.31 3.58 -10.83
C SER A 472 -21.51 2.28 -11.05
N THR A 473 -20.64 2.24 -12.06
CA THR A 473 -19.89 1.03 -12.45
C THR A 473 -18.42 1.06 -12.09
N HIS A 474 -17.85 2.24 -11.79
CA HIS A 474 -16.42 2.41 -11.54
C HIS A 474 -16.15 3.72 -10.80
N ASP A 475 -15.00 3.83 -10.17
CA ASP A 475 -14.50 5.08 -9.60
C ASP A 475 -13.24 5.51 -10.35
N VAL A 476 -13.09 6.83 -10.51
CA VAL A 476 -11.91 7.45 -11.10
C VAL A 476 -11.13 8.17 -10.01
N TYR A 477 -9.88 7.76 -9.80
CA TYR A 477 -8.97 8.42 -8.86
C TYR A 477 -7.94 9.20 -9.63
N LEU A 478 -7.75 10.46 -9.25
CA LEU A 478 -6.68 11.30 -9.75
C LEU A 478 -5.74 11.61 -8.59
N ALA A 479 -4.64 10.86 -8.52
CA ALA A 479 -3.63 10.99 -7.47
C ALA A 479 -2.46 11.84 -7.96
N MET A 480 -2.22 12.96 -7.30
CA MET A 480 -1.16 13.90 -7.67
C MET A 480 0.12 13.59 -6.88
N ALA A 481 1.28 13.67 -7.53
CA ALA A 481 2.57 13.76 -6.85
C ALA A 481 2.87 15.24 -6.50
N PRO A 482 3.80 15.53 -5.58
CA PRO A 482 4.26 16.91 -5.38
C PRO A 482 4.63 17.55 -6.73
N PRO A 483 4.25 18.81 -6.98
CA PRO A 483 4.48 19.46 -8.26
C PRO A 483 5.99 19.54 -8.54
N THR A 484 6.40 19.11 -9.73
CA THR A 484 7.79 19.18 -10.14
C THR A 484 8.07 20.59 -10.64
N VAL A 485 8.85 21.32 -9.85
CA VAL A 485 9.26 22.71 -10.17
C VAL A 485 10.62 22.73 -10.86
N PHE A 486 11.54 21.82 -10.53
CA PHE A 486 12.88 21.80 -11.11
C PHE A 486 13.00 20.82 -12.28
N VAL A 487 13.75 21.22 -13.32
CA VAL A 487 14.03 20.38 -14.49
C VAL A 487 15.03 19.27 -14.13
N THR A 488 16.04 19.61 -13.32
CA THR A 488 17.02 18.68 -12.77
C THR A 488 16.94 18.68 -11.24
N PRO A 489 17.18 17.53 -10.56
CA PRO A 489 17.20 17.48 -9.10
C PRO A 489 18.31 18.33 -8.47
N GLU A 490 19.44 18.46 -9.16
CA GLU A 490 20.60 19.23 -8.72
C GLU A 490 20.85 20.44 -9.65
N PRO A 491 21.36 21.55 -9.11
CA PRO A 491 21.83 22.68 -9.91
C PRO A 491 22.96 22.26 -10.84
N VAL A 492 22.94 22.77 -12.07
CA VAL A 492 23.95 22.48 -13.07
C VAL A 492 25.05 23.52 -12.98
N ALA A 493 26.28 23.07 -12.74
CA ALA A 493 27.44 23.94 -12.83
C ALA A 493 27.78 24.21 -14.30
N LEU A 494 27.92 25.49 -14.68
CA LEU A 494 28.32 25.93 -16.02
C LEU A 494 29.52 26.87 -15.92
N LYS A 495 30.55 26.63 -16.73
CA LYS A 495 31.67 27.56 -16.96
C LYS A 495 31.33 28.55 -18.08
N PRO A 496 31.97 29.74 -18.12
CA PRO A 496 31.75 30.68 -19.22
C PRO A 496 32.03 30.02 -20.58
N GLY A 497 31.10 30.16 -21.53
CA GLY A 497 31.12 29.52 -22.84
C GLY A 497 30.70 28.05 -22.87
N GLU A 498 30.42 27.43 -21.71
CA GLU A 498 30.00 26.03 -21.63
C GLU A 498 28.51 25.89 -21.95
N THR A 499 28.16 24.88 -22.75
CA THR A 499 26.78 24.47 -23.04
C THR A 499 26.53 23.09 -22.46
N LYS A 500 25.46 22.92 -21.69
CA LYS A 500 25.01 21.61 -21.18
C LYS A 500 23.58 21.31 -21.55
N ASP A 501 23.28 20.03 -21.71
CA ASP A 501 21.90 19.55 -21.80
C ASP A 501 21.29 19.50 -20.40
N VAL A 502 20.23 20.29 -20.19
CA VAL A 502 19.47 20.36 -18.95
C VAL A 502 18.05 19.90 -19.24
N GLY A 503 17.83 18.59 -19.12
CA GLY A 503 16.51 17.98 -19.27
C GLY A 503 15.95 17.98 -20.69
N GLY A 504 16.81 17.97 -21.71
CA GLY A 504 16.46 17.98 -23.14
C GLY A 504 16.55 19.36 -23.79
N SER A 505 16.92 20.39 -23.04
CA SER A 505 17.16 21.76 -23.54
C SER A 505 18.63 22.13 -23.37
N LEU A 506 19.21 22.80 -24.36
CA LEU A 506 20.62 23.21 -24.28
C LEU A 506 20.72 24.55 -23.58
N LEU A 507 21.39 24.57 -22.42
CA LEU A 507 21.64 25.76 -21.63
C LEU A 507 23.12 26.14 -21.74
N GLU A 508 23.37 27.33 -22.27
CA GLU A 508 24.70 27.91 -22.46
C GLU A 508 24.90 29.09 -21.51
N TYR A 509 26.08 29.16 -20.87
CA TYR A 509 26.48 30.31 -20.09
C TYR A 509 27.35 31.26 -20.93
N ILE A 510 26.83 32.43 -21.28
CA ILE A 510 27.51 33.38 -22.16
C ILE A 510 28.55 34.19 -21.38
N GLU A 511 28.08 34.98 -20.41
CA GLU A 511 28.92 35.97 -19.71
C GLU A 511 28.39 36.29 -18.32
N SER A 512 29.29 36.62 -17.39
CA SER A 512 28.91 37.14 -16.07
C SER A 512 28.48 38.60 -16.20
N THR A 513 27.40 38.97 -15.53
CA THR A 513 26.95 40.36 -15.40
C THR A 513 27.12 40.83 -13.96
N ARG A 514 27.29 42.14 -13.76
CA ARG A 514 27.34 42.74 -12.42
C ARG A 514 26.68 44.11 -12.45
N GLU A 515 25.83 44.34 -11.46
CA GLU A 515 25.24 45.66 -11.19
C GLU A 515 25.61 46.06 -9.76
N GLY A 516 26.22 47.24 -9.60
CA GLY A 516 26.69 47.74 -8.31
C GLY A 516 28.18 47.50 -8.02
N GLU A 517 28.67 48.14 -6.96
CA GLU A 517 30.08 48.14 -6.58
C GLU A 517 30.51 46.86 -5.86
N PHE A 518 31.74 46.42 -6.09
CA PHE A 518 32.18 45.13 -5.58
C PHE A 518 32.21 45.12 -4.05
N GLY A 519 31.57 44.13 -3.43
CA GLY A 519 31.53 43.99 -1.97
C GLY A 519 30.54 44.90 -1.23
N GLN A 520 29.75 45.71 -1.95
CA GLN A 520 28.69 46.51 -1.34
C GLN A 520 27.36 45.73 -1.22
N MET A 521 26.58 46.05 -0.19
CA MET A 521 25.20 45.56 -0.05
C MET A 521 24.35 46.16 -1.18
N GLY A 522 23.50 45.34 -1.80
CA GLY A 522 22.70 45.68 -2.98
C GLY A 522 23.38 45.31 -4.31
N THR A 523 24.64 44.86 -4.30
CA THR A 523 25.34 44.42 -5.52
C THR A 523 24.75 43.12 -6.03
N LYS A 524 24.43 43.10 -7.33
CA LYS A 524 23.85 41.96 -8.03
C LYS A 524 24.89 41.31 -8.92
N PHE A 525 25.12 40.04 -8.72
CA PHE A 525 25.95 39.21 -9.58
C PHE A 525 25.03 38.37 -10.46
N GLY A 526 25.14 38.49 -11.78
CA GLY A 526 24.33 37.74 -12.71
C GLY A 526 25.12 36.90 -13.70
N ALA A 527 24.39 36.07 -14.42
CA ALA A 527 24.91 35.24 -15.48
C ALA A 527 23.95 35.31 -16.65
N LYS A 528 24.43 35.76 -17.81
CA LYS A 528 23.63 35.76 -19.03
C LYS A 528 23.62 34.35 -19.60
N LEU A 529 22.44 33.77 -19.67
CA LEU A 529 22.22 32.40 -20.12
C LEU A 529 21.42 32.38 -21.41
N ARG A 530 21.75 31.43 -22.28
CA ARG A 530 20.98 31.13 -23.48
C ARG A 530 20.40 29.73 -23.37
N LEU A 531 19.08 29.65 -23.46
CA LEU A 531 18.36 28.39 -23.58
C LEU A 531 18.01 28.16 -25.05
N THR A 532 18.38 27.00 -25.58
CA THR A 532 17.93 26.54 -26.89
C THR A 532 16.95 25.38 -26.70
N GLU A 533 15.68 25.62 -27.03
CA GLU A 533 14.64 24.60 -27.11
C GLU A 533 14.46 24.18 -28.57
N THR A 534 14.22 22.89 -28.80
CA THR A 534 13.73 22.39 -30.09
C THR A 534 12.22 22.19 -29.94
N ASP A 535 11.42 22.85 -30.78
CA ASP A 535 9.96 22.71 -30.72
C ASP A 535 9.46 21.40 -31.36
N GLU A 536 8.15 21.17 -31.28
CA GLU A 536 7.49 19.97 -31.84
C GLU A 536 7.63 19.85 -33.37
N HIS A 537 7.92 20.95 -34.06
CA HIS A 537 8.18 21.00 -35.51
C HIS A 537 9.68 20.90 -35.84
N ASN A 538 10.51 20.59 -34.84
CA ASN A 538 11.96 20.47 -34.94
C ASN A 538 12.68 21.80 -35.24
N GLU A 539 12.04 22.94 -34.99
CA GLU A 539 12.65 24.26 -35.09
C GLU A 539 13.36 24.61 -33.78
N ARG A 540 14.58 25.16 -33.88
CA ARG A 540 15.34 25.61 -32.71
C ARG A 540 15.01 27.06 -32.39
N ARG A 541 14.49 27.29 -31.18
CA ARG A 541 14.26 28.64 -30.63
C ARG A 541 15.25 28.92 -29.51
N GLN A 542 15.76 30.15 -29.50
CA GLN A 542 16.72 30.60 -28.50
C GLN A 542 16.11 31.68 -27.62
N TYR A 543 16.33 31.55 -26.32
CA TYR A 543 15.84 32.49 -25.31
C TYR A 543 17.00 32.93 -24.44
N LEU A 544 17.01 34.21 -24.07
CA LEU A 544 18.03 34.79 -23.21
C LEU A 544 17.41 35.18 -21.87
N ALA A 545 18.13 34.92 -20.79
CA ALA A 545 17.81 35.48 -19.48
C ALA A 545 19.08 35.83 -18.72
N ASN A 546 18.96 36.76 -17.78
CA ASN A 546 20.05 37.17 -16.91
C ASN A 546 19.64 37.01 -15.44
N PRO A 547 19.61 35.77 -14.90
CA PRO A 547 19.42 35.58 -13.46
C PRO A 547 20.55 36.24 -12.68
N THR A 548 20.18 36.82 -11.55
CA THR A 548 21.06 37.59 -10.66
C THR A 548 20.92 37.08 -9.22
N VAL A 549 21.95 37.28 -8.41
CA VAL A 549 21.92 37.11 -6.96
C VAL A 549 22.34 38.42 -6.33
N GLU A 550 21.45 39.00 -5.53
CA GLU A 550 21.67 40.24 -4.80
C GLU A 550 22.28 39.96 -3.42
N LEU A 551 23.30 40.75 -3.06
CA LEU A 551 23.90 40.74 -1.74
C LEU A 551 23.05 41.56 -0.76
N SER A 552 22.22 40.93 0.07
CA SER A 552 21.39 41.59 1.08
C SER A 552 21.89 41.32 2.51
N LYS A 553 21.43 42.15 3.46
CA LYS A 553 21.60 41.94 4.91
C LYS A 553 20.95 40.63 5.40
N GLU A 554 19.89 40.17 4.73
CA GLU A 554 19.25 38.87 5.02
C GLU A 554 19.90 37.67 4.31
N GLY A 555 20.97 37.91 3.54
CA GLY A 555 21.69 36.89 2.77
C GLY A 555 21.60 37.12 1.27
N LEU A 556 21.84 36.05 0.50
CA LEU A 556 21.81 36.08 -0.96
C LEU A 556 20.38 35.93 -1.48
N ILE A 557 19.89 36.93 -2.22
CA ILE A 557 18.54 36.94 -2.79
C ILE A 557 18.62 36.67 -4.30
N PRO A 558 18.21 35.49 -4.80
CA PRO A 558 18.23 35.19 -6.22
C PRO A 558 17.03 35.80 -6.94
N SER A 559 17.24 36.29 -8.16
CA SER A 559 16.16 36.60 -9.10
C SER A 559 15.75 35.36 -9.91
N LEU A 560 14.49 35.35 -10.32
CA LEU A 560 13.85 34.23 -11.03
C LEU A 560 13.30 34.68 -12.40
N PRO A 561 14.14 35.22 -13.30
CA PRO A 561 13.67 35.63 -14.62
C PRO A 561 13.14 34.44 -15.41
N GLN A 562 12.14 34.74 -16.23
CA GLN A 562 11.60 33.78 -17.21
C GLN A 562 12.59 33.63 -18.38
N ILE A 563 12.85 32.39 -18.79
CA ILE A 563 13.71 32.05 -19.92
C ILE A 563 12.91 31.19 -20.90
N GLY A 564 12.30 31.83 -21.88
CA GLY A 564 11.34 31.20 -22.78
C GLY A 564 9.95 30.97 -22.16
N PRO A 565 9.03 30.31 -22.87
CA PRO A 565 7.65 30.17 -22.43
C PRO A 565 7.47 29.22 -21.25
N ASN A 566 8.37 28.23 -21.10
CA ASN A 566 8.17 27.09 -20.22
C ASN A 566 9.08 27.07 -18.98
N PHE A 567 10.02 28.01 -18.87
CA PHE A 567 11.06 27.93 -17.85
C PHE A 567 11.33 29.25 -17.14
N LYS A 568 11.73 29.13 -15.88
CA LYS A 568 12.44 30.15 -15.12
C LYS A 568 13.83 29.65 -14.79
N VAL A 569 14.76 30.56 -14.55
CA VAL A 569 16.14 30.21 -14.21
C VAL A 569 16.60 30.99 -13.00
N ALA A 570 17.36 30.33 -12.12
CA ALA A 570 17.90 30.91 -10.91
C ALA A 570 19.39 30.60 -10.79
N LEU A 571 20.14 31.51 -10.20
CA LEU A 571 21.50 31.24 -9.73
C LEU A 571 21.46 30.69 -8.31
N VAL A 572 22.12 29.56 -8.10
CA VAL A 572 22.25 28.89 -6.80
C VAL A 572 23.56 29.33 -6.15
N GLY A 573 23.58 30.59 -5.73
CA GLY A 573 24.76 31.24 -5.15
C GLY A 573 25.53 32.13 -6.12
N PRO A 574 26.58 32.81 -5.64
CA PRO A 574 27.37 33.73 -6.45
C PRO A 574 28.28 32.98 -7.42
N VAL A 575 28.81 33.70 -8.41
CA VAL A 575 29.82 33.17 -9.34
C VAL A 575 31.04 32.68 -8.56
N ASN A 576 31.50 31.45 -8.85
CA ASN A 576 32.71 30.91 -8.24
C ASN A 576 33.93 31.75 -8.68
N PRO A 577 34.66 32.37 -7.75
CA PRO A 577 35.79 33.25 -8.11
C PRO A 577 36.98 32.48 -8.71
N ALA A 578 37.12 31.18 -8.46
CA ALA A 578 38.27 30.40 -8.90
C ALA A 578 38.23 30.05 -10.39
N ASP A 579 37.07 29.58 -10.89
CA ASP A 579 36.91 29.11 -12.27
C ASP A 579 35.79 29.84 -13.03
N LYS A 580 35.23 30.89 -12.42
CA LYS A 580 34.12 31.70 -12.94
C LYS A 580 32.85 30.87 -13.22
N SER A 581 32.73 29.66 -12.67
CA SER A 581 31.55 28.82 -12.85
C SER A 581 30.35 29.35 -12.08
N VAL A 582 29.15 29.06 -12.58
CA VAL A 582 27.88 29.37 -11.94
C VAL A 582 27.08 28.10 -11.74
N GLN A 583 26.38 27.99 -10.61
CA GLN A 583 25.39 26.94 -10.41
C GLN A 583 24.03 27.47 -10.81
N VAL A 584 23.38 26.78 -11.75
CA VAL A 584 22.13 27.21 -12.35
C VAL A 584 21.05 26.18 -12.07
N ALA A 585 19.91 26.64 -11.56
CA ALA A 585 18.69 25.84 -11.44
C ALA A 585 17.70 26.27 -12.53
N LEU A 586 17.36 25.35 -13.42
CA LEU A 586 16.28 25.52 -14.40
C LEU A 586 14.98 24.99 -13.79
N MET A 587 13.92 25.79 -13.83
CA MET A 587 12.63 25.50 -13.23
C MET A 587 11.53 25.53 -14.30
N PHE A 588 10.57 24.62 -14.24
CA PHE A 588 9.34 24.67 -15.02
C PHE A 588 8.46 25.85 -14.57
N SER A 589 8.00 26.64 -15.53
CA SER A 589 7.05 27.72 -15.33
C SER A 589 6.08 27.72 -16.51
N PRO A 590 4.86 27.20 -16.35
CA PRO A 590 4.23 26.70 -15.11
C PRO A 590 4.74 25.32 -14.66
N PRO A 591 4.56 24.94 -13.38
CA PRO A 591 5.04 23.66 -12.84
C PRO A 591 4.38 22.46 -13.50
N VAL A 592 5.06 21.30 -13.48
CA VAL A 592 4.53 20.05 -14.03
C VAL A 592 3.85 19.24 -12.92
N TYR A 593 2.57 18.94 -13.13
CA TYR A 593 1.79 18.08 -12.25
C TYR A 593 1.85 16.65 -12.75
N GLN A 594 2.69 15.85 -12.10
CA GLN A 594 2.69 14.42 -12.32
C GLN A 594 1.49 13.78 -11.60
N MET A 595 0.60 13.16 -12.37
CA MET A 595 -0.60 12.53 -11.85
C MET A 595 -0.65 11.04 -12.20
N GLU A 596 -1.24 10.26 -11.32
CA GLU A 596 -1.65 8.90 -11.59
C GLU A 596 -3.16 8.83 -11.67
N LEU A 597 -3.64 8.47 -12.86
CA LEU A 597 -5.04 8.21 -13.13
C LEU A 597 -5.30 6.72 -12.89
N TYR A 598 -6.28 6.44 -12.03
CA TYR A 598 -6.77 5.09 -11.79
C TYR A 598 -8.23 4.99 -12.16
N GLU A 599 -8.57 3.91 -12.83
CA GLU A 599 -9.95 3.51 -13.06
C GLU A 599 -10.20 2.18 -12.35
N LYS A 600 -11.08 2.20 -11.36
CA LYS A 600 -11.37 1.06 -10.50
C LYS A 600 -12.81 0.61 -10.69
N PRO A 601 -13.05 -0.55 -11.31
CA PRO A 601 -14.41 -1.02 -11.52
C PRO A 601 -15.04 -1.55 -10.22
N PHE A 602 -16.36 -1.42 -10.10
CA PHE A 602 -17.22 -2.06 -9.09
C PHE A 602 -16.83 -1.84 -7.61
N THR A 603 -16.18 -0.72 -7.29
CA THR A 603 -15.89 -0.30 -5.90
C THR A 603 -17.16 -0.17 -5.05
N GLY A 604 -18.29 0.20 -5.66
CA GLY A 604 -19.60 0.25 -5.01
C GLY A 604 -20.03 -1.07 -4.34
N LEU A 605 -19.58 -2.22 -4.86
CA LEU A 605 -19.86 -3.53 -4.24
C LEU A 605 -19.21 -3.67 -2.86
N VAL A 606 -18.08 -2.99 -2.61
CA VAL A 606 -17.43 -3.00 -1.28
C VAL A 606 -18.37 -2.38 -0.25
N TRP A 607 -18.98 -1.24 -0.57
CA TRP A 607 -19.92 -0.54 0.31
C TRP A 607 -21.25 -1.28 0.44
N LEU A 608 -21.80 -1.77 -0.68
CA LEU A 608 -23.01 -2.60 -0.67
C LEU A 608 -22.82 -3.83 0.21
N GLY A 609 -21.73 -4.57 0.02
CA GLY A 609 -21.39 -5.75 0.82
C GLY A 609 -21.21 -5.41 2.30
N THR A 610 -20.58 -4.26 2.61
CA THR A 610 -20.47 -3.77 3.99
C THR A 610 -21.84 -3.51 4.62
N GLY A 611 -22.77 -2.89 3.89
CA GLY A 611 -24.14 -2.66 4.34
C GLY A 611 -24.88 -3.97 4.62
N ILE A 612 -24.84 -4.91 3.68
CA ILE A 612 -25.48 -6.24 3.82
C ILE A 612 -24.87 -7.02 4.99
N LEU A 613 -23.53 -7.00 5.13
CA LEU A 613 -22.81 -7.65 6.23
C LEU A 613 -23.27 -7.11 7.59
N THR A 614 -23.35 -5.78 7.69
CA THR A 614 -23.77 -5.10 8.93
C THR A 614 -25.21 -5.45 9.27
N LEU A 615 -26.12 -5.38 8.30
CA LEU A 615 -27.52 -5.74 8.48
C LEU A 615 -27.68 -7.20 8.93
N GLY A 616 -27.02 -8.14 8.24
CA GLY A 616 -27.06 -9.56 8.61
C GLY A 616 -26.49 -9.82 10.01
N GLY A 617 -25.41 -9.14 10.36
CA GLY A 617 -24.81 -9.18 11.71
C GLY A 617 -25.78 -8.72 12.78
N LEU A 618 -26.43 -7.57 12.57
CA LEU A 618 -27.45 -7.03 13.48
C LEU A 618 -28.67 -7.95 13.60
N MET A 619 -29.16 -8.50 12.49
CA MET A 619 -30.24 -9.48 12.49
C MET A 619 -29.87 -10.72 13.32
N SER A 620 -28.66 -11.26 13.14
CA SER A 620 -28.17 -12.42 13.89
C SER A 620 -28.08 -12.14 15.39
N ALA A 621 -27.55 -10.96 15.76
CA ALA A 621 -27.46 -10.54 17.16
C ALA A 621 -28.85 -10.37 17.80
N PHE A 622 -29.77 -9.73 17.08
CA PHE A 622 -31.13 -9.49 17.56
C PHE A 622 -31.93 -10.79 17.70
N ALA A 623 -31.84 -11.70 16.73
CA ALA A 623 -32.46 -13.02 16.79
C ALA A 623 -32.05 -13.78 18.05
N ARG A 624 -30.75 -13.76 18.37
CA ARG A 624 -30.21 -14.46 19.54
C ARG A 624 -30.62 -13.79 20.86
N ARG A 625 -30.70 -12.46 20.91
CA ARG A 625 -31.21 -11.74 22.08
C ARG A 625 -32.64 -12.18 22.42
N ARG A 626 -33.51 -12.31 21.41
CA ARG A 626 -34.90 -12.78 21.62
C ARG A 626 -34.95 -14.21 22.16
N VAL A 627 -34.12 -15.11 21.64
CA VAL A 627 -34.05 -16.51 22.13
C VAL A 627 -33.58 -16.56 23.59
N VAL A 628 -32.57 -15.77 23.96
CA VAL A 628 -32.08 -15.70 25.35
C VAL A 628 -33.14 -15.10 26.28
N ALA A 629 -33.82 -14.03 25.86
CA ALA A 629 -34.91 -13.42 26.63
C ALA A 629 -36.05 -14.42 26.88
N ALA A 630 -36.50 -15.12 25.84
CA ALA A 630 -37.54 -16.14 25.96
C ALA A 630 -37.14 -17.28 26.91
N ARG A 631 -35.89 -17.76 26.86
CA ARG A 631 -35.38 -18.77 27.80
C ARG A 631 -35.37 -18.27 29.24
N ARG A 632 -34.93 -17.03 29.48
CA ARG A 632 -34.92 -16.44 30.83
C ARG A 632 -36.34 -16.36 31.40
N SER A 633 -37.30 -15.87 30.62
CA SER A 633 -38.71 -15.81 31.04
C SER A 633 -39.28 -17.18 31.38
N ALA A 634 -38.97 -18.22 30.58
CA ALA A 634 -39.40 -19.59 30.87
C ALA A 634 -38.79 -20.16 32.17
N THR A 635 -37.50 -19.89 32.43
CA THR A 635 -36.85 -20.31 33.69
C THR A 635 -37.40 -19.56 34.91
N THR A 636 -37.78 -18.28 34.76
CA THR A 636 -38.41 -17.51 35.84
C THR A 636 -39.80 -18.06 36.17
N SER A 637 -40.62 -18.39 35.16
CA SER A 637 -41.95 -19.02 35.36
C SER A 637 -41.83 -20.37 36.08
N GLN A 638 -40.89 -21.24 35.66
CA GLN A 638 -40.68 -22.52 36.34
C GLN A 638 -40.23 -22.40 37.80
N ARG A 639 -39.63 -21.26 38.18
CA ARG A 639 -39.17 -21.01 39.55
C ARG A 639 -40.27 -20.44 40.44
N THR A 640 -41.25 -19.75 39.86
CA THR A 640 -42.45 -19.29 40.57
C THR A 640 -43.47 -20.41 40.79
N ASP A 641 -43.47 -21.43 39.92
CA ASP A 641 -44.37 -22.58 40.02
C ASP A 641 -43.79 -23.75 40.84
N ALA A 642 -42.60 -23.60 41.41
CA ALA A 642 -41.99 -24.61 42.27
C ALA A 642 -42.69 -24.61 43.66
N PRO A 643 -43.20 -25.76 44.15
CA PRO A 643 -43.91 -25.81 45.43
C PRO A 643 -42.99 -25.38 46.58
N ILE A 644 -43.50 -24.47 47.43
CA ILE A 644 -42.81 -24.03 48.64
C ILE A 644 -42.66 -25.26 49.56
N PRO A 645 -41.43 -25.62 49.99
CA PRO A 645 -41.26 -26.74 50.91
C PRO A 645 -42.02 -26.44 52.21
N ALA A 646 -42.89 -27.36 52.61
CA ALA A 646 -43.69 -27.23 53.83
C ALA A 646 -42.76 -27.00 55.03
N PRO A 647 -43.12 -26.10 55.96
CA PRO A 647 -42.31 -25.85 57.15
C PRO A 647 -42.18 -27.15 57.93
N GLN A 648 -40.93 -27.56 58.19
CA GLN A 648 -40.65 -28.67 59.11
C GLN A 648 -41.00 -28.17 60.52
N GLY A 649 -42.12 -28.65 61.04
CA GLY A 649 -42.57 -28.44 62.41
C GLY A 649 -41.91 -29.40 63.39
#